data_AF-A0A1M5Z063-F1
#
_entry.id   AF-A0A1M5Z063-F1
#
_cell.length_a   1.000
_cell.length_b   1.000
_cell.length_c   1.000
_cell.angle_alpha   90.00
_cell.angle_beta   90.00
_cell.angle_gamma   90.00
#
_symmetry.space_group_name_H-M   'P 1'
#
loop_
_entity.id
_entity.type
_entity.pdbx_description
1 polymer ?
#
loop_
_entity_poly.entity_id
_entity_poly.type
_entity_poly.pdbx_seq_one_letter_code
_entity_poly.pdbx_strand_id
1 'polypeptide(L)'
;MEKNIVIVGAGYAGVLTAKKLAKRLKHTDVRITIIDKHPYHTMLTELHEVAANRVPEDHVRISLKKIFARRKVDVRLDTVTAVDYDKKVVTGKNGSYSYDYLVIAAGSKPTYFGTPGAEEFSYKLWSFEDAVKLKHHIIDMFKSAVSETDPDVKRRLLTFYVVGAGFTGAEMMGDLAEWIPILCDEYELDRDLVRLVSVDAMDRVVPVFPEKVSAKADRRLRKMGVELALKTGVSSLGEGYIELKRDGELRRDSTATVIWTAGVEGAELVKQSAGLKIEGRGRLKTDDYLHAEGRSDVFVAGDDVFYIPEGQKAPVPQMVENAEQSADTVAHNIVVAVTGAGEMEKYAPKFHGAMLSVGGRYACAHIGGQNRRISLASFFAMLSKHFINVLYFIQILGWNKVSSYLGNEFFKIRNRRSFLGGHFSNRTPSFLLVPLRVFFGAFWIYEGIQKITEGWLSGVKLADYFKSASDVFTAAVQSGTAGAAADAVSSATTADGGAAASVILNWNILGIFKIIMIQASDVAVKVQLGLMDWFNSTFLTNTAGHQMFFQYVVVISEILIGALLIVGLFTFLSSGYSLVLQVMFLMSTGMFMAQWWMIFAAIALLIGAGRTIGLDYYVMPSLKKHWKNTRIARKLYIYND
;
A
#
# COMPACT_ATOMS: atom_id res chain seq x y z
N MET A 1 35.85 -28.30 20.20
CA MET A 1 36.06 -26.84 20.37
C MET A 1 34.94 -26.14 19.63
N GLU A 2 34.30 -25.16 20.26
CA GLU A 2 33.26 -24.32 19.66
C GLU A 2 33.82 -23.66 18.39
N LYS A 3 33.17 -23.86 17.23
CA LYS A 3 33.59 -23.24 15.96
C LYS A 3 32.99 -21.84 15.82
N ASN A 4 33.81 -20.85 15.47
CA ASN A 4 33.40 -19.46 15.30
C ASN A 4 33.09 -19.14 13.84
N ILE A 5 31.84 -18.79 13.55
CA ILE A 5 31.41 -18.32 12.23
C ILE A 5 31.12 -16.83 12.33
N VAL A 6 31.88 -16.01 11.61
CA VAL A 6 31.71 -14.55 11.57
C VAL A 6 31.14 -14.14 10.23
N ILE A 7 30.10 -13.33 10.24
CA ILE A 7 29.41 -12.82 9.04
C ILE A 7 29.51 -11.31 9.08
N VAL A 8 30.10 -10.71 8.03
CA VAL A 8 30.26 -9.26 7.91
C VAL A 8 29.18 -8.72 6.98
N GLY A 9 28.29 -7.88 7.53
CA GLY A 9 27.17 -7.26 6.85
C GLY A 9 25.84 -7.99 7.11
N ALA A 10 24.82 -7.23 7.52
CA ALA A 10 23.46 -7.70 7.71
C ALA A 10 22.50 -7.23 6.60
N GLY A 11 23.01 -7.21 5.37
CA GLY A 11 22.20 -7.08 4.15
C GLY A 11 21.41 -8.37 3.84
N TYR A 12 20.91 -8.47 2.60
CA TYR A 12 20.10 -9.61 2.15
C TYR A 12 20.83 -10.95 2.33
N ALA A 13 22.08 -11.03 1.86
CA ALA A 13 22.89 -12.24 1.93
C ALA A 13 23.23 -12.63 3.37
N GLY A 14 23.85 -11.71 4.13
CA GLY A 14 24.32 -12.01 5.49
C GLY A 14 23.20 -12.43 6.45
N VAL A 15 22.04 -11.76 6.40
CA VAL A 15 20.88 -12.14 7.21
C VAL A 15 20.40 -13.54 6.86
N LEU A 16 20.23 -13.85 5.57
CA LEU A 16 19.76 -15.17 5.15
C LEU A 16 20.78 -16.27 5.49
N THR A 17 22.07 -16.02 5.30
CA THR A 17 23.14 -16.95 5.69
C THR A 17 23.08 -17.24 7.19
N ALA A 18 23.06 -16.21 8.03
CA ALA A 18 22.97 -16.36 9.49
C ALA A 18 21.71 -17.12 9.92
N LYS A 19 20.55 -16.83 9.32
CA LYS A 19 19.29 -17.52 9.64
C LYS A 19 19.30 -18.99 9.24
N LYS A 20 19.89 -19.33 8.09
CA LYS A 20 20.01 -20.69 7.59
C LYS A 20 20.99 -21.49 8.45
N LEU A 21 22.15 -20.92 8.77
CA LEU A 21 23.12 -21.51 9.69
C LEU A 21 22.50 -21.78 11.07
N ALA A 22 21.84 -20.79 11.67
CA ALA A 22 21.21 -20.97 12.99
C ALA A 22 20.10 -22.02 13.00
N LYS A 23 19.47 -22.30 11.84
CA LYS A 23 18.49 -23.38 11.69
C LYS A 23 19.19 -24.74 11.54
N ARG A 24 20.19 -24.84 10.65
CA ARG A 24 20.88 -26.09 10.28
C ARG A 24 21.84 -26.57 11.38
N LEU A 25 22.47 -25.66 12.13
CA LEU A 25 23.44 -25.94 13.21
C LEU A 25 22.85 -25.80 14.62
N LYS A 26 21.52 -25.90 14.77
CA LYS A 26 20.82 -25.67 16.06
C LYS A 26 21.38 -26.51 17.21
N HIS A 27 21.81 -27.74 16.90
CA HIS A 27 22.29 -28.75 17.85
C HIS A 27 23.82 -28.94 17.80
N THR A 28 24.53 -28.07 17.10
CA THR A 28 26.00 -28.09 16.99
C THR A 28 26.60 -27.05 17.93
N ASP A 29 27.81 -27.32 18.44
CA ASP A 29 28.58 -26.39 19.28
C ASP A 29 29.29 -25.34 18.40
N VAL A 30 28.54 -24.34 17.96
CA VAL A 30 29.02 -23.23 17.12
C VAL A 30 28.58 -21.88 17.64
N ARG A 31 29.44 -20.88 17.44
CA ARG A 31 29.13 -19.47 17.63
C ARG A 31 28.92 -18.79 16.30
N ILE A 32 27.71 -18.28 16.05
CA ILE A 32 27.42 -17.48 14.85
C ILE A 32 27.36 -16.02 15.27
N THR A 33 28.27 -15.20 14.74
CA THR A 33 28.32 -13.76 14.97
C THR A 33 28.04 -13.04 13.66
N ILE A 34 27.08 -12.12 13.65
CA ILE A 34 26.83 -11.20 12.53
C ILE A 34 27.17 -9.79 12.96
N ILE A 35 28.01 -9.11 12.16
CA ILE A 35 28.51 -7.77 12.43
C ILE A 35 27.90 -6.81 11.42
N ASP A 36 27.22 -5.76 11.90
CA ASP A 36 26.69 -4.70 11.04
C ASP A 36 26.79 -3.35 11.73
N LYS A 37 26.92 -2.28 10.94
CA LYS A 37 27.00 -0.91 11.46
C LYS A 37 25.66 -0.37 11.97
N HIS A 38 24.54 -1.01 11.63
CA HIS A 38 23.19 -0.60 12.02
C HIS A 38 22.43 -1.71 12.76
N PRO A 39 21.50 -1.37 13.68
CA PRO A 39 20.67 -2.35 14.39
C PRO A 39 19.52 -2.94 13.55
N TYR A 40 19.52 -2.72 12.23
CA TYR A 40 18.48 -3.13 11.31
C TYR A 40 19.05 -3.59 9.97
N HIS A 41 18.38 -4.56 9.38
CA HIS A 41 18.45 -4.87 7.97
C HIS A 41 17.64 -3.85 7.16
N THR A 42 18.20 -3.35 6.06
CA THR A 42 17.55 -2.36 5.18
C THR A 42 17.03 -3.00 3.91
N MET A 43 15.77 -2.72 3.57
CA MET A 43 15.14 -3.08 2.30
C MET A 43 15.63 -2.13 1.20
N LEU A 44 16.79 -2.44 0.62
CA LEU A 44 17.41 -1.61 -0.42
C LEU A 44 16.52 -1.45 -1.65
N THR A 45 15.71 -2.47 -1.96
CA THR A 45 14.81 -2.46 -3.12
C THR A 45 13.62 -1.52 -2.98
N GLU A 46 13.39 -0.91 -1.81
CA GLU A 46 12.24 -0.03 -1.56
C GLU A 46 12.67 1.37 -1.06
N LEU A 47 13.96 1.72 -1.20
CA LEU A 47 14.49 3.03 -0.77
C LEU A 47 13.85 4.19 -1.55
N HIS A 48 13.57 4.01 -2.83
CA HIS A 48 12.91 5.00 -3.68
C HIS A 48 11.50 5.35 -3.18
N GLU A 49 10.81 4.38 -2.58
CA GLU A 49 9.48 4.58 -2.03
C GLU A 49 9.52 5.52 -0.80
N VAL A 50 10.56 5.41 0.04
CA VAL A 50 10.80 6.31 1.18
C VAL A 50 11.27 7.67 0.70
N ALA A 51 12.24 7.69 -0.23
CA ALA A 51 12.81 8.93 -0.78
C ALA A 51 11.73 9.82 -1.44
N ALA A 52 10.73 9.21 -2.06
CA ALA A 52 9.59 9.91 -2.65
C ALA A 52 8.34 9.96 -1.73
N ASN A 53 8.50 9.74 -0.42
CA ASN A 53 7.46 9.84 0.61
C ASN A 53 6.17 9.05 0.28
N ARG A 54 6.30 7.89 -0.37
CA ARG A 54 5.18 6.98 -0.65
C ARG A 54 4.85 6.13 0.58
N VAL A 55 5.88 5.61 1.22
CA VAL A 55 5.78 4.76 2.42
C VAL A 55 6.48 5.42 3.61
N PRO A 56 6.12 5.08 4.86
CA PRO A 56 6.82 5.60 6.03
C PRO A 56 8.24 5.03 6.13
N GLU A 57 9.11 5.73 6.84
CA GLU A 57 10.54 5.41 6.96
C GLU A 57 10.83 4.05 7.62
N ASP A 58 9.99 3.62 8.55
CA ASP A 58 10.07 2.30 9.19
C ASP A 58 9.73 1.14 8.24
N HIS A 59 9.15 1.44 7.08
CA HIS A 59 8.82 0.44 6.06
C HIS A 59 10.06 -0.34 5.60
N VAL A 60 11.19 0.33 5.44
CA VAL A 60 12.42 -0.27 4.90
C VAL A 60 13.39 -0.78 5.97
N ARG A 61 13.09 -0.58 7.26
CA ARG A 61 13.96 -1.01 8.37
C ARG A 61 13.39 -2.23 9.07
N ILE A 62 14.20 -3.27 9.20
CA ILE A 62 13.82 -4.49 9.91
C ILE A 62 14.84 -4.77 11.01
N SER A 63 14.43 -4.68 12.27
CA SER A 63 15.32 -4.89 13.42
C SER A 63 16.01 -6.25 13.39
N LEU A 64 17.34 -6.26 13.47
CA LEU A 64 18.13 -7.50 13.55
C LEU A 64 17.77 -8.32 14.79
N LYS A 65 17.53 -7.65 15.92
CA LYS A 65 17.06 -8.28 17.16
C LYS A 65 15.74 -9.03 16.96
N LYS A 66 14.80 -8.49 16.17
CA LYS A 66 13.54 -9.18 15.85
C LYS A 66 13.76 -10.33 14.87
N ILE A 67 14.64 -10.17 13.88
CA ILE A 67 14.97 -11.21 12.89
C ILE A 67 15.57 -12.46 13.58
N PHE A 68 16.50 -12.24 14.51
CA PHE A 68 17.21 -13.31 15.21
C PHE A 68 16.63 -13.65 16.59
N ALA A 69 15.42 -13.16 16.91
CA ALA A 69 14.76 -13.48 18.17
C ALA A 69 14.64 -15.00 18.33
N ARG A 70 15.11 -15.52 19.47
CA ARG A 70 15.13 -16.97 19.79
C ARG A 70 15.97 -17.81 18.82
N ARG A 71 16.98 -17.20 18.17
CA ARG A 71 18.00 -17.91 17.36
C ARG A 71 19.36 -17.76 18.02
N LYS A 72 20.23 -18.76 17.83
CA LYS A 72 21.64 -18.74 18.26
C LYS A 72 22.48 -17.90 17.29
N VAL A 73 22.23 -16.59 17.24
CA VAL A 73 23.00 -15.62 16.44
C VAL A 73 23.32 -14.43 17.33
N ASP A 74 24.59 -14.15 17.50
CA ASP A 74 25.09 -12.97 18.21
C ASP A 74 25.16 -11.80 17.23
N VAL A 75 24.46 -10.71 17.52
CA VAL A 75 24.43 -9.51 16.67
C VAL A 75 25.35 -8.47 17.28
N ARG A 76 26.40 -8.11 16.56
CA ARG A 76 27.39 -7.09 16.96
C ARG A 76 27.22 -5.83 16.13
N LEU A 77 27.01 -4.72 16.82
CA LEU A 77 26.94 -3.40 16.20
C LEU A 77 28.34 -2.81 16.12
N ASP A 78 28.98 -2.96 14.98
CA ASP A 78 30.31 -2.42 14.72
C ASP A 78 30.50 -2.15 13.22
N THR A 79 31.35 -1.19 12.90
CA THR A 79 31.79 -0.94 11.53
C THR A 79 33.09 -1.68 11.31
N VAL A 80 33.07 -2.74 10.50
CA VAL A 80 34.28 -3.46 10.11
C VAL A 80 35.18 -2.55 9.27
N THR A 81 36.46 -2.49 9.64
CA THR A 81 37.48 -1.67 8.98
C THR A 81 38.54 -2.49 8.28
N ALA A 82 38.82 -3.71 8.75
CA ALA A 82 39.83 -4.58 8.16
C ALA A 82 39.57 -6.05 8.46
N VAL A 83 40.17 -6.93 7.67
CA VAL A 83 40.22 -8.37 7.92
C VAL A 83 41.65 -8.84 7.75
N ASP A 84 42.22 -9.44 8.80
CA ASP A 84 43.50 -10.16 8.76
C ASP A 84 43.20 -11.64 8.50
N TYR A 85 43.34 -12.05 7.24
CA TYR A 85 42.99 -13.39 6.81
C TYR A 85 43.97 -14.47 7.30
N ASP A 86 45.21 -14.10 7.60
CA ASP A 86 46.23 -15.04 8.09
C ASP A 86 46.04 -15.33 9.58
N LYS A 87 45.75 -14.29 10.37
CA LYS A 87 45.40 -14.44 11.78
C LYS A 87 43.96 -14.85 12.02
N LYS A 88 43.13 -14.84 10.97
CA LYS A 88 41.69 -15.11 10.99
C LYS A 88 40.92 -14.21 11.95
N VAL A 89 41.11 -12.91 11.80
CA VAL A 89 40.52 -11.88 12.66
C VAL A 89 39.86 -10.80 11.81
N VAL A 90 38.60 -10.48 12.15
CA VAL A 90 37.89 -9.30 11.65
C VAL A 90 38.07 -8.17 12.67
N THR A 91 38.52 -7.01 12.21
CA THR A 91 38.67 -5.80 13.04
C THR A 91 37.58 -4.79 12.71
N GLY A 92 36.83 -4.40 13.74
CA GLY A 92 35.92 -3.27 13.68
C GLY A 92 36.44 -2.06 14.44
N LYS A 93 35.66 -0.98 14.48
CA LYS A 93 36.00 0.23 15.23
C LYS A 93 36.01 0.00 16.74
N ASN A 94 35.15 -0.89 17.22
CA ASN A 94 34.90 -1.10 18.65
C ASN A 94 35.40 -2.46 19.16
N GLY A 95 35.73 -3.40 18.27
CA GLY A 95 36.11 -4.74 18.67
C GLY A 95 36.90 -5.52 17.62
N SER A 96 37.32 -6.71 18.04
CA SER A 96 38.04 -7.67 17.23
C SER A 96 37.35 -9.04 17.35
N TYR A 97 37.21 -9.73 16.23
CA TYR A 97 36.38 -10.94 16.14
C TYR A 97 37.15 -12.04 15.41
N SER A 98 37.64 -13.03 16.16
CA SER A 98 38.28 -14.22 15.59
C SER A 98 37.25 -15.14 14.92
N TYR A 99 37.67 -15.81 13.85
CA TYR A 99 36.80 -16.73 13.12
C TYR A 99 37.52 -18.04 12.76
N ASP A 100 36.75 -19.13 12.70
CA ASP A 100 37.12 -20.34 11.96
C ASP A 100 36.65 -20.25 10.51
N TYR A 101 35.44 -19.68 10.31
CA TYR A 101 34.84 -19.44 9.01
C TYR A 101 34.32 -18.00 8.92
N LEU A 102 34.65 -17.30 7.83
CA LEU A 102 34.22 -15.93 7.56
C LEU A 102 33.25 -15.89 6.39
N VAL A 103 32.19 -15.09 6.48
CA VAL A 103 31.32 -14.73 5.36
C VAL A 103 31.43 -13.23 5.09
N ILE A 104 31.88 -12.87 3.90
CA ILE A 104 31.89 -11.49 3.41
C ILE A 104 30.57 -11.23 2.67
N ALA A 105 29.72 -10.41 3.27
CA ALA A 105 28.42 -9.98 2.74
C ALA A 105 28.23 -8.46 3.00
N ALA A 106 29.29 -7.70 2.77
CA ALA A 106 29.38 -6.25 2.99
C ALA A 106 28.55 -5.45 1.97
N GLY A 107 28.22 -6.07 0.83
CA GLY A 107 27.37 -5.49 -0.20
C GLY A 107 28.13 -4.53 -1.13
N SER A 108 27.40 -3.64 -1.79
CA SER A 108 27.96 -2.68 -2.73
C SER A 108 27.81 -1.23 -2.25
N LYS A 109 28.38 -0.29 -2.99
CA LYS A 109 28.24 1.16 -2.84
C LYS A 109 28.04 1.82 -4.21
N PRO A 110 27.52 3.05 -4.30
CA PRO A 110 27.42 3.76 -5.58
C PRO A 110 28.79 3.92 -6.25
N THR A 111 28.81 3.86 -7.58
CA THR A 111 29.99 4.23 -8.38
C THR A 111 29.68 5.46 -9.22
N TYR A 112 30.61 6.40 -9.27
CA TYR A 112 30.47 7.65 -10.01
C TYR A 112 31.21 7.65 -11.35
N PHE A 113 31.84 6.52 -11.71
CA PHE A 113 32.62 6.34 -12.95
C PHE A 113 33.70 7.42 -13.19
N GLY A 114 34.22 8.02 -12.12
CA GLY A 114 35.20 9.12 -12.21
C GLY A 114 34.61 10.46 -12.70
N THR A 115 33.29 10.61 -12.70
CA THR A 115 32.61 11.86 -13.10
C THR A 115 32.93 12.97 -12.09
N PRO A 116 33.62 14.06 -12.49
CA PRO A 116 33.99 15.14 -11.58
C PRO A 116 32.77 15.78 -10.92
N GLY A 117 32.86 16.02 -9.61
CA GLY A 117 31.79 16.64 -8.82
C GLY A 117 30.63 15.71 -8.47
N ALA A 118 30.58 14.49 -9.01
CA ALA A 118 29.38 13.67 -8.86
C ALA A 118 29.20 13.12 -7.44
N GLU A 119 30.28 12.83 -6.74
CA GLU A 119 30.20 12.39 -5.34
C GLU A 119 29.86 13.56 -4.40
N GLU A 120 30.36 14.77 -4.67
CA GLU A 120 30.11 15.94 -3.82
C GLU A 120 28.74 16.59 -4.04
N PHE A 121 28.28 16.67 -5.29
CA PHE A 121 27.12 17.49 -5.70
C PHE A 121 25.88 16.67 -6.10
N SER A 122 25.84 15.36 -5.81
CA SER A 122 24.65 14.55 -6.03
C SER A 122 24.16 13.83 -4.77
N TYR A 123 22.89 13.45 -4.81
CA TYR A 123 22.27 12.57 -3.83
C TYR A 123 22.34 11.14 -4.32
N LYS A 124 22.89 10.25 -3.50
CA LYS A 124 22.79 8.80 -3.72
C LYS A 124 21.47 8.25 -3.16
N LEU A 125 21.12 7.03 -3.58
CA LEU A 125 19.98 6.28 -3.06
C LEU A 125 20.43 4.85 -2.74
N TRP A 126 21.23 4.70 -1.67
CA TRP A 126 21.88 3.42 -1.36
C TRP A 126 21.81 3.00 0.12
N SER A 127 21.27 3.87 0.98
CA SER A 127 21.03 3.57 2.39
C SER A 127 19.71 4.16 2.85
N PHE A 128 19.25 3.73 4.03
CA PHE A 128 18.09 4.32 4.67
C PHE A 128 18.29 5.83 4.89
N GLU A 129 19.47 6.21 5.38
CA GLU A 129 19.85 7.59 5.65
C GLU A 129 19.83 8.43 4.38
N ASP A 130 20.31 7.88 3.26
CA ASP A 130 20.27 8.55 1.97
C ASP A 130 18.84 8.80 1.49
N ALA A 131 17.94 7.82 1.65
CA ALA A 131 16.54 7.97 1.27
C ALA A 131 15.83 9.05 2.11
N VAL A 132 16.06 9.07 3.43
CA VAL A 132 15.50 10.11 4.32
C VAL A 132 16.07 11.48 3.99
N LYS A 133 17.39 11.58 3.79
CA LYS A 133 18.05 12.84 3.40
C LYS A 133 17.48 13.38 2.09
N LEU A 134 17.31 12.52 1.09
CA LEU A 134 16.75 12.90 -0.20
C LEU A 134 15.28 13.36 -0.08
N LYS A 135 14.46 12.66 0.70
CA LYS A 135 13.08 13.05 0.98
C LYS A 135 12.99 14.47 1.56
N HIS A 136 13.82 14.77 2.57
CA HIS A 136 13.84 16.09 3.20
C HIS A 136 14.35 17.17 2.24
N HIS A 137 15.42 16.89 1.50
CA HIS A 137 15.93 17.80 0.48
C HIS A 137 14.86 18.18 -0.55
N ILE A 138 14.12 17.20 -1.08
CA ILE A 138 13.03 17.45 -2.04
C ILE A 138 11.98 18.37 -1.42
N ILE A 139 11.57 18.13 -0.18
CA ILE A 139 10.60 18.98 0.54
C ILE A 139 11.15 20.40 0.71
N ASP A 140 12.43 20.54 1.06
CA ASP A 140 13.06 21.83 1.30
C ASP A 140 13.24 22.63 0.00
N MET A 141 13.41 21.98 -1.15
CA MET A 141 13.37 22.63 -2.47
C MET A 141 11.99 23.26 -2.74
N PHE A 142 10.90 22.55 -2.43
CA PHE A 142 9.55 23.08 -2.57
C PHE A 142 9.29 24.24 -1.61
N LYS A 143 9.65 24.10 -0.32
CA LYS A 143 9.54 25.18 0.67
C LYS A 143 10.27 26.45 0.22
N SER A 144 11.51 26.29 -0.25
CA SER A 144 12.33 27.41 -0.71
C SER A 144 11.72 28.07 -1.96
N ALA A 145 11.21 27.26 -2.89
CA ALA A 145 10.60 27.75 -4.13
C ALA A 145 9.32 28.57 -3.92
N VAL A 146 8.54 28.31 -2.85
CA VAL A 146 7.33 29.08 -2.54
C VAL A 146 7.65 30.54 -2.24
N SER A 147 8.65 30.78 -1.40
CA SER A 147 9.06 32.13 -1.00
C SER A 147 9.99 32.82 -2.00
N GLU A 148 10.53 32.09 -2.98
CA GLU A 148 11.46 32.63 -3.97
C GLU A 148 10.75 33.59 -4.94
N THR A 149 11.40 34.71 -5.23
CA THR A 149 10.88 35.76 -6.12
C THR A 149 11.62 35.79 -7.46
N ASP A 150 12.87 35.35 -7.50
CA ASP A 150 13.64 35.23 -8.74
C ASP A 150 13.16 34.00 -9.54
N PRO A 151 12.64 34.19 -10.77
CA PRO A 151 12.11 33.10 -11.58
C PRO A 151 13.17 32.07 -11.99
N ASP A 152 14.43 32.46 -12.16
CA ASP A 152 15.51 31.56 -12.55
C ASP A 152 15.98 30.71 -11.37
N VAL A 153 16.07 31.31 -10.18
CA VAL A 153 16.35 30.57 -8.94
C VAL A 153 15.21 29.60 -8.63
N LYS A 154 13.95 30.04 -8.78
CA LYS A 154 12.77 29.18 -8.58
C LYS A 154 12.79 27.98 -9.54
N ARG A 155 13.09 28.22 -10.83
CA ARG A 155 13.21 27.15 -11.84
C ARG A 155 14.32 26.16 -11.49
N ARG A 156 15.47 26.66 -11.01
CA ARG A 156 16.60 25.83 -10.56
C ARG A 156 16.21 24.93 -9.40
N LEU A 157 15.51 25.47 -8.39
CA LEU A 157 15.02 24.73 -7.22
C LEU A 157 14.03 23.61 -7.61
N LEU A 158 13.17 23.88 -8.60
CA LEU A 158 12.13 22.97 -9.07
C LEU A 158 12.55 22.09 -10.26
N THR A 159 13.85 22.00 -10.55
CA THR A 159 14.40 21.09 -11.57
C THR A 159 15.10 19.92 -10.87
N PHE A 160 14.71 18.69 -11.25
CA PHE A 160 15.22 17.46 -10.65
C PHE A 160 15.79 16.53 -11.73
N TYR A 161 17.05 16.14 -11.57
CA TYR A 161 17.70 15.15 -12.42
C TYR A 161 17.83 13.80 -11.71
N VAL A 162 17.52 12.71 -12.41
CA VAL A 162 17.91 11.35 -12.01
C VAL A 162 18.87 10.81 -13.06
N VAL A 163 20.11 10.56 -12.65
CA VAL A 163 21.17 10.02 -13.51
C VAL A 163 21.16 8.50 -13.42
N GLY A 164 21.06 7.86 -14.58
CA GLY A 164 20.76 6.44 -14.73
C GLY A 164 19.26 6.20 -14.93
N ALA A 165 18.89 5.60 -16.04
CA ALA A 165 17.57 5.08 -16.36
C ALA A 165 17.53 3.54 -16.28
N GLY A 166 18.41 2.95 -15.46
CA GLY A 166 18.36 1.56 -15.02
C GLY A 166 17.22 1.30 -14.02
N PHE A 167 17.26 0.17 -13.30
CA PHE A 167 16.19 -0.19 -12.36
C PHE A 167 15.95 0.92 -11.31
N THR A 168 16.93 1.16 -10.43
CA THR A 168 16.80 2.14 -9.34
C THR A 168 16.40 3.53 -9.82
N GLY A 169 16.99 4.01 -10.92
CA GLY A 169 16.69 5.33 -11.45
C GLY A 169 15.29 5.46 -12.04
N ALA A 170 14.82 4.47 -12.79
CA ALA A 170 13.45 4.47 -13.31
C ALA A 170 12.41 4.32 -12.19
N GLU A 171 12.70 3.54 -11.14
CA GLU A 171 11.81 3.43 -9.97
C GLU A 171 11.75 4.76 -9.20
N MET A 172 12.91 5.36 -8.90
CA MET A 172 13.00 6.66 -8.23
C MET A 172 12.29 7.76 -9.02
N MET A 173 12.52 7.84 -10.34
CA MET A 173 11.88 8.84 -11.19
C MET A 173 10.36 8.64 -11.26
N GLY A 174 9.89 7.40 -11.38
CA GLY A 174 8.47 7.09 -11.36
C GLY A 174 7.80 7.51 -10.04
N ASP A 175 8.44 7.23 -8.92
CA ASP A 175 7.91 7.60 -7.61
C ASP A 175 7.98 9.11 -7.34
N LEU A 176 9.04 9.78 -7.77
CA LEU A 176 9.14 11.24 -7.71
C LEU A 176 8.03 11.89 -8.54
N ALA A 177 7.84 11.44 -9.78
CA ALA A 177 6.83 11.98 -10.68
C ALA A 177 5.39 11.79 -10.18
N GLU A 178 5.10 10.76 -9.38
CA GLU A 178 3.81 10.65 -8.68
C GLU A 178 3.68 11.58 -7.46
N TRP A 179 4.80 11.96 -6.85
CA TRP A 179 4.81 12.83 -5.68
C TRP A 179 4.73 14.31 -6.04
N ILE A 180 5.37 14.73 -7.15
CA ILE A 180 5.41 16.14 -7.57
C ILE A 180 4.03 16.82 -7.58
N PRO A 181 2.96 16.26 -8.18
CA PRO A 181 1.66 16.92 -8.17
C PRO A 181 1.09 17.14 -6.77
N ILE A 182 1.42 16.28 -5.81
CA ILE A 182 0.99 16.39 -4.41
C ILE A 182 1.77 17.52 -3.73
N LEU A 183 3.09 17.61 -3.96
CA LEU A 183 3.90 18.71 -3.45
C LEU A 183 3.49 20.05 -4.06
N CYS A 184 3.16 20.09 -5.35
CA CYS A 184 2.65 21.30 -5.99
C CYS A 184 1.35 21.80 -5.33
N ASP A 185 0.42 20.89 -5.02
CA ASP A 185 -0.83 21.22 -4.30
C ASP A 185 -0.56 21.67 -2.85
N GLU A 186 0.29 20.95 -2.11
CA GLU A 186 0.65 21.25 -0.71
C GLU A 186 1.34 22.61 -0.55
N TYR A 187 2.14 23.01 -1.53
CA TYR A 187 2.93 24.25 -1.53
C TYR A 187 2.34 25.34 -2.44
N GLU A 188 1.13 25.15 -2.98
CA GLU A 188 0.44 26.10 -3.86
C GLU A 188 1.29 26.56 -5.07
N LEU A 189 2.06 25.65 -5.65
CA LEU A 189 2.93 25.89 -6.82
C LEU A 189 2.31 25.33 -8.10
N ASP A 190 2.46 26.07 -9.20
CA ASP A 190 2.07 25.58 -10.52
C ASP A 190 2.94 24.39 -10.96
N ARG A 191 2.28 23.31 -11.38
CA ARG A 191 2.98 22.07 -11.82
C ARG A 191 3.93 22.33 -12.99
N ASP A 192 3.63 23.28 -13.87
CA ASP A 192 4.43 23.58 -15.07
C ASP A 192 5.81 24.19 -14.74
N LEU A 193 6.00 24.66 -13.50
CA LEU A 193 7.30 25.13 -13.02
C LEU A 193 8.27 23.97 -12.71
N VAL A 194 7.74 22.77 -12.48
CA VAL A 194 8.55 21.62 -12.06
C VAL A 194 9.02 20.80 -13.25
N ARG A 195 10.34 20.64 -13.35
CA ARG A 195 10.99 19.88 -14.43
C ARG A 195 11.61 18.59 -13.90
N LEU A 196 11.30 17.47 -14.54
CA LEU A 196 11.81 16.15 -14.18
C LEU A 196 12.60 15.57 -15.37
N VAL A 197 13.90 15.32 -15.18
CA VAL A 197 14.77 14.83 -16.25
C VAL A 197 15.45 13.54 -15.82
N SER A 198 15.30 12.47 -16.60
CA SER A 198 16.06 11.24 -16.44
C SER A 198 17.12 11.17 -17.55
N VAL A 199 18.38 11.06 -17.14
CA VAL A 199 19.54 11.08 -18.05
C VAL A 199 20.20 9.70 -18.04
N ASP A 200 20.48 9.14 -19.20
CA ASP A 200 21.26 7.90 -19.32
C ASP A 200 22.11 7.91 -20.60
N ALA A 201 23.33 7.38 -20.49
CA ALA A 201 24.23 7.20 -21.62
C ALA A 201 23.74 6.09 -22.56
N MET A 202 22.93 5.15 -22.06
CA MET A 202 22.30 4.09 -22.84
C MET A 202 21.15 4.62 -23.68
N ASP A 203 20.76 3.84 -24.69
CA ASP A 203 19.74 4.22 -25.66
C ASP A 203 18.31 3.90 -25.22
N ARG A 204 18.13 3.18 -24.11
CA ARG A 204 16.83 2.69 -23.61
C ARG A 204 16.78 2.67 -22.09
N VAL A 205 15.58 2.93 -21.57
CA VAL A 205 15.23 2.73 -20.16
C VAL A 205 15.26 1.25 -19.81
N VAL A 206 15.94 0.90 -18.73
CA VAL A 206 16.14 -0.47 -18.23
C VAL A 206 16.52 -1.43 -19.36
N PRO A 207 17.74 -1.32 -19.92
CA PRO A 207 18.15 -2.07 -21.11
C PRO A 207 18.31 -3.58 -20.86
N VAL A 208 18.30 -4.01 -19.59
CA VAL A 208 18.26 -5.42 -19.16
C VAL A 208 16.95 -6.08 -19.56
N PHE A 209 15.87 -5.31 -19.73
CA PHE A 209 14.60 -5.83 -20.21
C PHE A 209 14.58 -6.01 -21.73
N PRO A 210 13.74 -6.94 -22.23
CA PRO A 210 13.41 -6.97 -23.65
C PRO A 210 12.83 -5.62 -24.11
N GLU A 211 13.13 -5.24 -25.34
CA GLU A 211 12.80 -3.93 -25.92
C GLU A 211 11.33 -3.52 -25.71
N LYS A 212 10.40 -4.46 -25.93
CA LYS A 212 8.96 -4.22 -25.77
C LYS A 212 8.58 -3.84 -24.33
N VAL A 213 9.29 -4.37 -23.34
CA VAL A 213 9.07 -4.09 -21.91
C VAL A 213 9.72 -2.75 -21.53
N SER A 214 10.95 -2.50 -21.98
CA SER A 214 11.61 -1.19 -21.84
C SER A 214 10.77 -0.05 -22.43
N ALA A 215 10.20 -0.26 -23.62
CA ALA A 215 9.33 0.72 -24.28
C ALA A 215 8.04 1.02 -23.48
N LYS A 216 7.54 0.06 -22.69
CA LYS A 216 6.40 0.30 -21.79
C LYS A 216 6.79 1.19 -20.61
N ALA A 217 7.99 1.02 -20.04
CA ALA A 217 8.51 1.88 -18.98
C ALA A 217 8.77 3.30 -19.49
N ASP A 218 9.43 3.44 -20.65
CA ASP A 218 9.66 4.74 -21.32
C ASP A 218 8.33 5.50 -21.51
N ARG A 219 7.34 4.87 -22.17
CA ARG A 219 6.03 5.51 -22.39
C ARG A 219 5.34 5.93 -21.10
N ARG A 220 5.48 5.14 -20.03
CA ARG A 220 4.90 5.47 -18.72
C ARG A 220 5.57 6.69 -18.13
N LEU A 221 6.89 6.76 -18.10
CA LEU A 221 7.65 7.90 -17.60
C LEU A 221 7.31 9.18 -18.37
N ARG A 222 7.30 9.13 -19.72
CA ARG A 222 6.92 10.28 -20.55
C ARG A 222 5.49 10.75 -20.28
N LYS A 223 4.54 9.82 -20.13
CA LYS A 223 3.14 10.14 -19.77
C LYS A 223 3.02 10.84 -18.41
N MET A 224 3.99 10.66 -17.52
CA MET A 224 4.05 11.30 -16.20
C MET A 224 4.77 12.66 -16.24
N GLY A 225 5.16 13.15 -17.42
CA GLY A 225 5.84 14.43 -17.60
C GLY A 225 7.35 14.38 -17.35
N VAL A 226 7.96 13.19 -17.46
CA VAL A 226 9.41 13.01 -17.35
C VAL A 226 10.06 13.21 -18.72
N GLU A 227 11.07 14.09 -18.77
CA GLU A 227 11.97 14.24 -19.91
C GLU A 227 13.03 13.13 -19.88
N LEU A 228 13.06 12.28 -20.90
CA LEU A 228 14.06 11.22 -21.03
C LEU A 228 15.17 11.64 -21.98
N ALA A 229 16.33 11.97 -21.41
CA ALA A 229 17.57 12.31 -22.12
C ALA A 229 18.46 11.05 -22.22
N LEU A 230 18.09 10.16 -23.14
CA LEU A 230 18.86 8.95 -23.46
C LEU A 230 20.02 9.27 -24.41
N LYS A 231 20.99 8.35 -24.54
CA LYS A 231 22.25 8.59 -25.28
C LYS A 231 22.97 9.86 -24.83
N THR A 232 22.82 10.23 -23.56
CA THR A 232 23.34 11.47 -22.98
C THR A 232 24.12 11.12 -21.72
N GLY A 233 25.43 11.38 -21.73
CA GLY A 233 26.28 11.20 -20.56
C GLY A 233 26.27 12.42 -19.65
N VAL A 234 26.70 12.25 -18.40
CA VAL A 234 27.03 13.35 -17.49
C VAL A 234 28.54 13.56 -17.54
N SER A 235 28.97 14.77 -17.88
CA SER A 235 30.38 15.16 -17.98
C SER A 235 30.93 15.62 -16.64
N SER A 236 30.18 16.49 -15.94
CA SER A 236 30.56 17.03 -14.64
C SER A 236 29.33 17.51 -13.86
N LEU A 237 29.48 17.61 -12.54
CA LEU A 237 28.52 18.23 -11.63
C LEU A 237 29.22 19.34 -10.83
N GLY A 238 28.47 20.35 -10.41
CA GLY A 238 28.96 21.41 -9.55
C GLY A 238 27.83 22.09 -8.78
N GLU A 239 28.17 23.16 -8.06
CA GLU A 239 27.17 23.89 -7.28
C GLU A 239 26.09 24.49 -8.18
N GLY A 240 24.87 23.94 -8.10
CA GLY A 240 23.71 24.43 -8.84
C GLY A 240 23.67 24.08 -10.33
N TYR A 241 24.54 23.19 -10.83
CA TYR A 241 24.52 22.79 -12.24
C TYR A 241 24.82 21.29 -12.49
N ILE A 242 24.35 20.83 -13.64
CA ILE A 242 24.71 19.56 -14.27
C ILE A 242 25.19 19.80 -15.69
N GLU A 243 26.32 19.19 -16.07
CA GLU A 243 26.85 19.28 -17.43
C GLU A 243 26.65 17.95 -18.16
N LEU A 244 25.88 18.00 -19.24
CA LEU A 244 25.51 16.87 -20.07
C LEU A 244 26.37 16.83 -21.32
N LYS A 245 26.68 15.62 -21.79
CA LYS A 245 27.40 15.38 -23.04
C LYS A 245 26.57 14.49 -23.96
N ARG A 246 26.30 14.97 -25.17
CA ARG A 246 25.60 14.20 -26.21
C ARG A 246 26.21 14.50 -27.57
N ASP A 247 26.51 13.46 -28.34
CA ASP A 247 27.07 13.58 -29.70
C ASP A 247 28.32 14.50 -29.79
N GLY A 248 29.10 14.57 -28.71
CA GLY A 248 30.30 15.40 -28.60
C GLY A 248 30.05 16.81 -28.05
N GLU A 249 28.81 17.29 -28.03
CA GLU A 249 28.43 18.61 -27.53
C GLU A 249 28.21 18.60 -26.01
N LEU A 250 28.70 19.65 -25.35
CA LEU A 250 28.48 19.89 -23.93
C LEU A 250 27.35 20.90 -23.73
N ARG A 251 26.43 20.58 -22.82
CA ARG A 251 25.34 21.46 -22.41
C ARG A 251 25.27 21.51 -20.90
N ARG A 252 25.28 22.71 -20.33
CA ARG A 252 25.11 22.94 -18.89
C ARG A 252 23.68 23.34 -18.60
N ASP A 253 23.04 22.63 -17.68
CA ASP A 253 21.72 22.93 -17.16
C ASP A 253 21.81 23.32 -15.68
N SER A 254 20.98 24.28 -15.26
CA SER A 254 20.86 24.66 -13.85
C SER A 254 19.90 23.73 -13.11
N THR A 255 20.31 23.23 -11.95
CA THR A 255 19.51 22.35 -11.11
C THR A 255 19.98 22.41 -9.66
N ALA A 256 19.04 22.35 -8.72
CA ALA A 256 19.36 22.20 -7.30
C ALA A 256 19.38 20.74 -6.85
N THR A 257 18.91 19.80 -7.68
CA THR A 257 18.80 18.39 -7.30
C THR A 257 19.27 17.47 -8.41
N VAL A 258 20.30 16.68 -8.11
CA VAL A 258 20.76 15.56 -8.94
C VAL A 258 20.77 14.30 -8.08
N ILE A 259 20.10 13.25 -8.54
CA ILE A 259 20.03 11.95 -7.87
C ILE A 259 20.81 10.94 -8.71
N TRP A 260 21.88 10.38 -8.16
CA TRP A 260 22.77 9.46 -8.86
C TRP A 260 22.41 8.00 -8.62
N THR A 261 22.07 7.30 -9.71
CA THR A 261 21.64 5.88 -9.69
C THR A 261 22.28 5.05 -10.81
N ALA A 262 23.32 5.58 -11.46
CA ALA A 262 23.88 5.02 -12.70
C ALA A 262 24.72 3.73 -12.52
N GLY A 263 25.08 3.38 -11.29
CA GLY A 263 25.79 2.13 -11.05
C GLY A 263 26.25 1.94 -9.62
N VAL A 264 26.76 0.72 -9.38
CA VAL A 264 27.33 0.29 -8.11
C VAL A 264 28.64 -0.43 -8.33
N GLU A 265 29.44 -0.50 -7.27
CA GLU A 265 30.70 -1.21 -7.15
C GLU A 265 30.78 -1.87 -5.76
N GLY A 266 31.67 -2.84 -5.56
CA GLY A 266 31.75 -3.51 -4.25
C GLY A 266 32.15 -2.55 -3.11
N ALA A 267 31.79 -2.95 -1.88
CA ALA A 267 32.03 -2.15 -0.69
C ALA A 267 33.51 -1.84 -0.48
N GLU A 268 33.77 -0.75 0.24
CA GLU A 268 35.14 -0.30 0.54
C GLU A 268 35.96 -1.37 1.26
N LEU A 269 35.33 -2.13 2.16
CA LEU A 269 35.95 -3.26 2.85
C LEU A 269 36.54 -4.28 1.86
N VAL A 270 35.82 -4.58 0.77
CA VAL A 270 36.28 -5.53 -0.24
C VAL A 270 37.45 -4.99 -1.04
N LYS A 271 37.45 -3.69 -1.36
CA LYS A 271 38.59 -3.05 -2.03
C LYS A 271 39.87 -3.11 -1.20
N GLN A 272 39.72 -3.17 0.13
CA GLN A 272 40.81 -3.24 1.10
C GLN A 272 41.19 -4.68 1.50
N SER A 273 40.56 -5.70 0.91
CA SER A 273 40.83 -7.12 1.16
C SER A 273 42.17 -7.57 0.58
N ALA A 274 43.27 -7.17 1.23
CA ALA A 274 44.61 -7.59 0.85
C ALA A 274 44.74 -9.12 0.86
N GLY A 275 45.37 -9.67 -0.19
CA GLY A 275 45.58 -11.11 -0.34
C GLY A 275 44.42 -11.88 -0.95
N LEU A 276 43.29 -11.23 -1.27
CA LEU A 276 42.21 -11.82 -2.06
C LEU A 276 42.17 -11.22 -3.48
N LYS A 277 41.70 -12.01 -4.44
CA LYS A 277 41.59 -11.56 -5.83
C LYS A 277 40.30 -10.76 -6.05
N ILE A 278 40.45 -9.52 -6.53
CA ILE A 278 39.37 -8.57 -6.77
C ILE A 278 39.18 -8.38 -8.27
N GLU A 279 37.95 -8.53 -8.76
CA GLU A 279 37.55 -8.33 -10.16
C GLU A 279 36.22 -7.56 -10.26
N GLY A 280 35.76 -7.25 -11.48
CA GLY A 280 34.39 -6.81 -11.73
C GLY A 280 33.92 -5.54 -10.99
N ARG A 281 34.80 -4.54 -10.82
CA ARG A 281 34.57 -3.30 -10.06
C ARG A 281 34.43 -3.53 -8.55
N GLY A 282 35.45 -4.14 -7.95
CA GLY A 282 35.55 -4.26 -6.49
C GLY A 282 34.81 -5.46 -5.90
N ARG A 283 34.63 -6.54 -6.66
CA ARG A 283 34.01 -7.80 -6.21
C ARG A 283 35.08 -8.86 -6.00
N LEU A 284 34.88 -9.81 -5.08
CA LEU A 284 35.83 -10.89 -4.80
C LEU A 284 35.62 -12.07 -5.75
N LYS A 285 36.67 -12.50 -6.43
CA LYS A 285 36.61 -13.71 -7.26
C LYS A 285 36.46 -14.94 -6.38
N THR A 286 35.50 -15.79 -6.74
CA THR A 286 35.20 -17.02 -5.98
C THR A 286 35.42 -18.29 -6.79
N ASP A 287 35.59 -19.40 -6.09
CA ASP A 287 35.48 -20.75 -6.66
C ASP A 287 34.00 -21.17 -6.85
N ASP A 288 33.80 -22.42 -7.29
CA ASP A 288 32.48 -23.03 -7.49
C ASP A 288 31.66 -23.17 -6.19
N TYR A 289 32.29 -23.11 -5.03
CA TYR A 289 31.67 -23.30 -3.72
C TYR A 289 31.42 -21.98 -2.98
N LEU A 290 31.70 -20.86 -3.66
CA LEU A 290 31.65 -19.49 -3.15
C LEU A 290 32.69 -19.18 -2.08
N HIS A 291 33.79 -19.92 -2.05
CA HIS A 291 34.95 -19.50 -1.31
C HIS A 291 35.69 -18.38 -2.06
N ALA A 292 36.34 -17.48 -1.33
CA ALA A 292 37.29 -16.55 -1.93
C ALA A 292 38.45 -17.33 -2.56
N GLU A 293 38.84 -16.99 -3.78
CA GLU A 293 39.89 -17.72 -4.51
C GLU A 293 41.18 -17.83 -3.68
N GLY A 294 41.63 -19.06 -3.43
CA GLY A 294 42.83 -19.35 -2.63
C GLY A 294 42.58 -19.61 -1.14
N ARG A 295 41.34 -19.53 -0.64
CA ARG A 295 41.02 -19.80 0.77
C ARG A 295 39.74 -20.61 0.92
N SER A 296 39.75 -21.68 1.72
CA SER A 296 38.55 -22.49 2.00
C SER A 296 37.77 -22.05 3.26
N ASP A 297 38.32 -21.10 4.02
CA ASP A 297 37.73 -20.61 5.27
C ASP A 297 37.00 -19.26 5.11
N VAL A 298 37.03 -18.66 3.92
CA VAL A 298 36.39 -17.39 3.61
C VAL A 298 35.37 -17.59 2.49
N PHE A 299 34.10 -17.34 2.80
CA PHE A 299 32.98 -17.39 1.87
C PHE A 299 32.55 -15.98 1.47
N VAL A 300 32.06 -15.82 0.26
CA VAL A 300 31.56 -14.54 -0.27
C VAL A 300 30.10 -14.71 -0.69
N ALA A 301 29.25 -13.75 -0.34
CA ALA A 301 27.82 -13.80 -0.66
C ALA A 301 27.26 -12.44 -1.11
N GLY A 302 26.16 -12.46 -1.85
CA GLY A 302 25.50 -11.25 -2.32
C GLY A 302 26.29 -10.49 -3.38
N ASP A 303 26.29 -9.16 -3.28
CA ASP A 303 26.88 -8.28 -4.29
C ASP A 303 28.41 -8.33 -4.35
N ASP A 304 29.05 -8.90 -3.32
CA ASP A 304 30.50 -9.04 -3.21
C ASP A 304 31.03 -10.16 -4.11
N VAL A 305 30.20 -11.13 -4.50
CA VAL A 305 30.62 -12.31 -5.29
C VAL A 305 30.99 -11.89 -6.70
N PHE A 306 32.16 -12.26 -7.21
CA PHE A 306 32.47 -12.31 -8.63
C PHE A 306 32.62 -13.76 -9.07
N TYR A 307 31.57 -14.29 -9.70
CA TYR A 307 31.51 -15.66 -10.17
C TYR A 307 30.86 -15.69 -11.54
N ILE A 308 31.45 -16.41 -12.49
CA ILE A 308 30.89 -16.64 -13.82
C ILE A 308 30.42 -18.10 -13.86
N PRO A 309 29.10 -18.37 -13.82
CA PRO A 309 28.59 -19.72 -13.89
C PRO A 309 28.98 -20.42 -15.19
N GLU A 310 29.12 -21.74 -15.14
CA GLU A 310 29.46 -22.55 -16.31
C GLU A 310 28.51 -22.27 -17.50
N GLY A 311 29.10 -22.08 -18.68
CA GLY A 311 28.37 -21.74 -19.90
C GLY A 311 27.88 -20.28 -20.00
N GLN A 312 28.15 -19.43 -19.01
CA GLN A 312 27.84 -18.00 -19.06
C GLN A 312 29.07 -17.16 -19.45
N LYS A 313 28.84 -15.98 -20.00
CA LYS A 313 29.91 -15.02 -20.39
C LYS A 313 30.08 -13.87 -19.41
N ALA A 314 29.12 -13.66 -18.52
CA ALA A 314 29.08 -12.55 -17.60
C ALA A 314 28.98 -13.06 -16.17
N PRO A 315 29.54 -12.33 -15.19
CA PRO A 315 29.40 -12.70 -13.80
C PRO A 315 27.95 -12.57 -13.35
N VAL A 316 27.61 -13.25 -12.25
CA VAL A 316 26.29 -13.12 -11.63
C VAL A 316 25.92 -11.65 -11.35
N PRO A 317 24.65 -11.26 -11.52
CA PRO A 317 24.20 -9.90 -11.28
C PRO A 317 24.21 -9.54 -9.79
N GLN A 318 24.42 -8.25 -9.50
CA GLN A 318 24.26 -7.66 -8.17
C GLN A 318 22.77 -7.38 -7.93
N MET A 319 22.07 -8.37 -7.40
CA MET A 319 20.62 -8.33 -7.16
C MET A 319 20.24 -9.15 -5.92
N VAL A 320 19.07 -8.87 -5.33
CA VAL A 320 18.58 -9.58 -4.14
C VAL A 320 18.51 -11.09 -4.36
N GLU A 321 18.00 -11.54 -5.51
CA GLU A 321 17.90 -12.97 -5.80
C GLU A 321 19.26 -13.67 -5.79
N ASN A 322 20.33 -12.99 -6.25
CA ASN A 322 21.69 -13.50 -6.15
C ASN A 322 22.13 -13.63 -4.69
N ALA A 323 21.79 -12.63 -3.86
CA ALA A 323 22.04 -12.67 -2.43
C ALA A 323 21.30 -13.82 -1.73
N GLU A 324 20.05 -14.13 -2.12
CA GLU A 324 19.30 -15.25 -1.55
C GLU A 324 19.90 -16.62 -1.93
N GLN A 325 20.27 -16.78 -3.20
CA GLN A 325 20.82 -18.04 -3.72
C GLN A 325 22.24 -18.29 -3.20
N SER A 326 23.12 -17.29 -3.24
CA SER A 326 24.47 -17.40 -2.67
C SER A 326 24.44 -17.65 -1.16
N ALA A 327 23.52 -17.03 -0.42
CA ALA A 327 23.34 -17.30 1.00
C ALA A 327 22.89 -18.74 1.29
N ASP A 328 22.17 -19.40 0.37
CA ASP A 328 21.82 -20.82 0.52
C ASP A 328 23.04 -21.72 0.39
N THR A 329 23.80 -21.54 -0.69
CA THR A 329 25.01 -22.31 -0.98
C THR A 329 26.08 -22.10 0.09
N VAL A 330 26.35 -20.85 0.49
CA VAL A 330 27.32 -20.55 1.56
C VAL A 330 26.89 -21.19 2.88
N ALA A 331 25.61 -21.07 3.26
CA ALA A 331 25.13 -21.69 4.49
C ALA A 331 25.21 -23.23 4.46
N HIS A 332 24.99 -23.84 3.29
CA HIS A 332 25.16 -25.28 3.10
C HIS A 332 26.63 -25.69 3.24
N ASN A 333 27.52 -25.03 2.52
CA ASN A 333 28.94 -25.39 2.47
C ASN A 333 29.62 -25.18 3.83
N ILE A 334 29.24 -24.15 4.59
CA ILE A 334 29.69 -23.97 5.97
C ILE A 334 29.19 -25.10 6.88
N VAL A 335 27.94 -25.57 6.73
CA VAL A 335 27.43 -26.70 7.53
C VAL A 335 28.25 -27.96 7.26
N VAL A 336 28.56 -28.23 5.99
CA VAL A 336 29.42 -29.38 5.61
C VAL A 336 30.82 -29.20 6.19
N ALA A 337 31.41 -28.01 6.06
CA ALA A 337 32.75 -27.72 6.58
C ALA A 337 32.85 -27.80 8.12
N VAL A 338 31.78 -27.46 8.84
CA VAL A 338 31.73 -27.53 10.30
C VAL A 338 31.50 -28.96 10.80
N THR A 339 30.58 -29.70 10.16
CA THR A 339 30.16 -31.03 10.64
C THR A 339 30.99 -32.16 10.05
N GLY A 340 31.68 -31.93 8.93
CA GLY A 340 32.35 -32.97 8.15
C GLY A 340 31.39 -33.96 7.48
N ALA A 341 30.08 -33.69 7.50
CA ALA A 341 29.06 -34.59 6.99
C ALA A 341 28.39 -34.01 5.73
N GLY A 342 28.28 -34.85 4.70
CA GLY A 342 27.71 -34.48 3.40
C GLY A 342 28.77 -33.94 2.43
N GLU A 343 28.30 -33.45 1.28
CA GLU A 343 29.14 -32.89 0.23
C GLU A 343 28.81 -31.41 0.01
N MET A 344 29.84 -30.62 -0.28
CA MET A 344 29.65 -29.22 -0.65
C MET A 344 28.91 -29.11 -1.97
N GLU A 345 28.03 -28.12 -2.04
CA GLU A 345 27.23 -27.82 -3.22
C GLU A 345 27.92 -26.76 -4.08
N LYS A 346 28.04 -27.06 -5.37
CA LYS A 346 28.46 -26.07 -6.36
C LYS A 346 27.37 -25.01 -6.55
N TYR A 347 27.79 -23.77 -6.73
CA TYR A 347 26.91 -22.63 -6.95
C TYR A 347 26.40 -22.60 -8.40
N ALA A 348 25.15 -23.03 -8.58
CA ALA A 348 24.49 -23.05 -9.89
C ALA A 348 23.22 -22.18 -9.87
N PRO A 349 23.34 -20.84 -9.91
CA PRO A 349 22.21 -19.95 -9.75
C PRO A 349 21.24 -19.98 -10.94
N LYS A 350 19.96 -19.79 -10.64
CA LYS A 350 18.86 -19.73 -11.62
C LYS A 350 18.02 -18.50 -11.36
N PHE A 351 18.25 -17.44 -12.14
CA PHE A 351 17.54 -16.17 -11.99
C PHE A 351 16.17 -16.16 -12.67
N HIS A 352 15.14 -15.80 -11.92
CA HIS A 352 13.74 -15.83 -12.35
C HIS A 352 13.29 -14.54 -13.05
N GLY A 353 14.19 -13.58 -13.25
CA GLY A 353 13.92 -12.32 -13.94
C GLY A 353 13.79 -11.15 -12.98
N ALA A 354 13.12 -10.08 -13.40
CA ALA A 354 13.03 -8.86 -12.61
C ALA A 354 11.71 -8.11 -12.82
N MET A 355 11.38 -7.27 -11.85
CA MET A 355 10.26 -6.35 -11.87
C MET A 355 10.79 -4.93 -11.69
N LEU A 356 10.11 -3.96 -12.28
CA LEU A 356 10.39 -2.54 -12.20
C LEU A 356 9.09 -1.81 -11.88
N SER A 357 9.02 -1.13 -10.75
CA SER A 357 7.94 -0.18 -10.47
C SER A 357 8.19 1.16 -11.17
N VAL A 358 7.14 1.81 -11.65
CA VAL A 358 7.19 3.18 -12.19
C VAL A 358 6.10 3.97 -11.46
N GLY A 359 6.47 4.39 -10.25
CA GLY A 359 5.55 4.86 -9.22
C GLY A 359 4.77 3.70 -8.57
N GLY A 360 3.84 4.03 -7.68
CA GLY A 360 3.04 3.03 -6.96
C GLY A 360 1.91 2.41 -7.79
N ARG A 361 1.66 2.86 -9.03
CA ARG A 361 0.46 2.48 -9.82
C ARG A 361 0.76 1.66 -11.07
N TYR A 362 2.01 1.51 -11.46
CA TYR A 362 2.39 0.82 -12.69
C TYR A 362 3.72 0.10 -12.50
N ALA A 363 3.85 -1.07 -13.10
CA ALA A 363 5.12 -1.79 -13.18
C ALA A 363 5.30 -2.47 -14.52
N CYS A 364 6.52 -2.88 -14.79
CA CYS A 364 6.91 -3.78 -15.87
C CYS A 364 7.65 -4.96 -15.26
N ALA A 365 7.39 -6.16 -15.76
CA ALA A 365 8.08 -7.35 -15.29
C ALA A 365 8.43 -8.26 -16.46
N HIS A 366 9.58 -8.90 -16.38
CA HIS A 366 10.00 -9.96 -17.27
C HIS A 366 10.48 -11.12 -16.42
N ILE A 367 9.60 -12.07 -16.17
CA ILE A 367 9.75 -13.11 -15.13
C ILE A 367 9.46 -14.50 -15.67
N GLY A 368 10.04 -15.53 -15.06
CA GLY A 368 9.84 -16.94 -15.41
C GLY A 368 11.14 -17.74 -15.37
N GLY A 369 11.05 -19.03 -15.70
CA GLY A 369 12.22 -19.91 -15.77
C GLY A 369 13.15 -19.56 -16.94
N GLN A 370 14.38 -20.07 -16.91
CA GLN A 370 15.42 -19.80 -17.92
C GLN A 370 14.94 -20.03 -19.37
N ASN A 371 14.10 -21.04 -19.60
CA ASN A 371 13.63 -21.42 -20.95
C ASN A 371 12.35 -20.70 -21.39
N ARG A 372 11.58 -20.11 -20.47
CA ARG A 372 10.29 -19.45 -20.76
C ARG A 372 10.04 -18.30 -19.81
N ARG A 373 10.35 -17.08 -20.25
CA ARG A 373 10.02 -15.84 -19.54
C ARG A 373 8.81 -15.15 -20.16
N ILE A 374 7.92 -14.67 -19.30
CA ILE A 374 6.72 -13.92 -19.66
C ILE A 374 6.93 -12.44 -19.33
N SER A 375 6.35 -11.57 -20.15
CA SER A 375 6.39 -10.13 -19.95
C SER A 375 5.04 -9.63 -19.44
N LEU A 376 5.00 -9.12 -18.22
CA LEU A 376 3.81 -8.58 -17.58
C LEU A 376 3.89 -7.04 -17.51
N ALA A 377 2.74 -6.40 -17.41
CA ALA A 377 2.65 -4.95 -17.27
C ALA A 377 1.54 -4.55 -16.30
N SER A 378 1.68 -3.36 -15.73
CA SER A 378 0.72 -2.73 -14.81
C SER A 378 0.32 -3.68 -13.68
N PHE A 379 -0.97 -4.03 -13.57
CA PHE A 379 -1.53 -4.79 -12.47
C PHE A 379 -0.79 -6.11 -12.19
N PHE A 380 -0.58 -6.95 -13.21
CA PHE A 380 0.09 -8.24 -13.01
C PHE A 380 1.57 -8.10 -12.67
N ALA A 381 2.26 -7.10 -13.21
CA ALA A 381 3.65 -6.82 -12.85
C ALA A 381 3.77 -6.31 -11.40
N MET A 382 2.85 -5.44 -10.97
CA MET A 382 2.78 -4.96 -9.58
C MET A 382 2.47 -6.10 -8.62
N LEU A 383 1.49 -6.94 -8.96
CA LEU A 383 1.15 -8.13 -8.19
C LEU A 383 2.38 -9.04 -8.02
N SER A 384 3.14 -9.28 -9.10
CA SER A 384 4.39 -10.04 -9.04
C SER A 384 5.43 -9.38 -8.13
N LYS A 385 5.65 -8.05 -8.22
CA LYS A 385 6.56 -7.30 -7.33
C LYS A 385 6.19 -7.56 -5.87
N HIS A 386 4.94 -7.28 -5.49
CA HIS A 386 4.52 -7.42 -4.10
C HIS A 386 4.52 -8.88 -3.63
N PHE A 387 4.20 -9.84 -4.50
CA PHE A 387 4.26 -11.26 -4.17
C PHE A 387 5.68 -11.71 -3.84
N ILE A 388 6.68 -11.33 -4.64
CA ILE A 388 8.09 -11.65 -4.35
C ILE A 388 8.56 -11.02 -3.04
N ASN A 389 8.17 -9.78 -2.77
CA ASN A 389 8.46 -9.15 -1.47
C ASN A 389 7.85 -9.92 -0.29
N VAL A 390 6.60 -10.39 -0.43
CA VAL A 390 5.96 -11.24 0.59
C VAL A 390 6.75 -12.53 0.82
N LEU A 391 7.20 -13.21 -0.24
CA LEU A 391 8.04 -14.41 -0.12
C LEU A 391 9.34 -14.11 0.63
N TYR A 392 9.99 -13.00 0.32
CA TYR A 392 11.19 -12.56 1.04
C TYR A 392 10.90 -12.31 2.53
N PHE A 393 9.81 -11.60 2.85
CA PHE A 393 9.45 -11.32 4.25
C PHE A 393 9.08 -12.56 5.05
N ILE A 394 8.46 -13.57 4.41
CA ILE A 394 8.23 -14.87 5.04
C ILE A 394 9.56 -15.50 5.47
N GLN A 395 10.60 -15.42 4.62
CA GLN A 395 11.93 -15.94 4.94
C GLN A 395 12.61 -15.17 6.08
N ILE A 396 12.44 -13.85 6.18
CA ILE A 396 13.14 -12.99 7.16
C ILE A 396 12.43 -12.89 8.51
N LEU A 397 11.13 -12.61 8.55
CA LEU A 397 10.42 -12.32 9.81
C LEU A 397 9.00 -12.91 9.83
N GLY A 398 8.66 -13.75 8.85
CA GLY A 398 7.38 -14.43 8.79
C GLY A 398 6.20 -13.46 8.66
N TRP A 399 5.06 -13.86 9.21
CA TRP A 399 3.80 -13.12 9.13
C TRP A 399 3.86 -11.71 9.75
N ASN A 400 4.73 -11.50 10.74
CA ASN A 400 4.86 -10.19 11.40
C ASN A 400 5.31 -9.08 10.42
N LYS A 401 6.26 -9.36 9.53
CA LYS A 401 6.68 -8.37 8.52
C LYS A 401 5.71 -8.33 7.35
N VAL A 402 5.13 -9.46 6.95
CA VAL A 402 4.09 -9.51 5.91
C VAL A 402 2.90 -8.62 6.29
N SER A 403 2.38 -8.71 7.52
CA SER A 403 1.26 -7.90 7.97
C SER A 403 1.55 -6.40 7.93
N SER A 404 2.72 -5.97 8.44
CA SER A 404 3.12 -4.55 8.38
C SER A 404 3.35 -4.05 6.95
N TYR A 405 3.96 -4.87 6.09
CA TYR A 405 4.14 -4.56 4.68
C TYR A 405 2.80 -4.43 3.94
N LEU A 406 1.89 -5.39 4.11
CA LEU A 406 0.55 -5.33 3.51
C LEU A 406 -0.23 -4.10 4.01
N GLY A 407 -0.09 -3.80 5.31
CA GLY A 407 -0.57 -2.57 5.92
C GLY A 407 -0.14 -1.32 5.16
N ASN A 408 1.15 -1.18 4.88
CA ASN A 408 1.71 0.02 4.27
C ASN A 408 1.44 0.11 2.76
N GLU A 409 1.52 -0.99 2.02
CA GLU A 409 1.35 -0.99 0.54
C GLU A 409 -0.11 -0.97 0.08
N PHE A 410 -1.03 -1.52 0.88
CA PHE A 410 -2.41 -1.73 0.45
C PHE A 410 -3.44 -0.96 1.28
N PHE A 411 -3.25 -0.90 2.60
CA PHE A 411 -4.29 -0.42 3.52
C PHE A 411 -4.06 1.00 4.05
N LYS A 412 -2.81 1.46 4.13
CA LYS A 412 -2.41 2.75 4.73
C LYS A 412 -1.67 3.67 3.75
N ILE A 413 -1.61 3.27 2.48
CA ILE A 413 -0.87 3.98 1.43
C ILE A 413 -1.46 5.38 1.19
N ARG A 414 -0.63 6.41 1.28
CA ARG A 414 -1.09 7.81 1.16
C ARG A 414 -1.42 8.14 -0.29
N ASN A 415 -2.32 9.11 -0.48
CA ASN A 415 -2.62 9.74 -1.77
C ASN A 415 -2.95 8.76 -2.91
N ARG A 416 -3.52 7.59 -2.57
CA ARG A 416 -3.90 6.51 -3.51
C ARG A 416 -2.74 6.04 -4.40
N ARG A 417 -1.50 6.11 -3.91
CA ARG A 417 -0.27 5.71 -4.64
C ARG A 417 -0.02 4.20 -4.55
N SER A 418 -1.03 3.42 -4.91
CA SER A 418 -0.97 1.95 -5.01
C SER A 418 -1.69 1.51 -6.27
N PHE A 419 -1.32 0.34 -6.80
CA PHE A 419 -1.94 -0.23 -7.99
C PHE A 419 -3.40 -0.68 -7.76
N LEU A 420 -3.82 -0.81 -6.49
CA LEU A 420 -5.23 -0.98 -6.11
C LEU A 420 -5.96 0.37 -5.89
N GLY A 421 -5.28 1.49 -6.12
CA GLY A 421 -5.82 2.83 -5.93
C GLY A 421 -6.19 3.12 -4.47
N GLY A 422 -7.25 3.89 -4.27
CA GLY A 422 -7.78 4.23 -2.95
C GLY A 422 -8.86 3.28 -2.44
N HIS A 423 -9.11 2.15 -3.11
CA HIS A 423 -10.19 1.24 -2.71
C HIS A 423 -9.92 0.57 -1.36
N PHE A 424 -8.68 0.19 -1.09
CA PHE A 424 -8.31 -0.45 0.19
C PHE A 424 -7.62 0.50 1.15
N SER A 425 -7.15 1.65 0.65
CA SER A 425 -6.40 2.63 1.43
C SER A 425 -7.28 3.74 1.97
N ASN A 426 -8.02 3.43 3.03
CA ASN A 426 -8.79 4.41 3.78
C ASN A 426 -8.39 4.33 5.26
N ARG A 427 -8.36 5.47 5.96
CA ARG A 427 -8.05 5.53 7.40
C ARG A 427 -8.94 4.59 8.22
N THR A 428 -10.20 4.45 7.79
CA THR A 428 -11.15 3.46 8.27
C THR A 428 -11.34 2.40 7.18
N PRO A 429 -11.33 1.09 7.50
CA PRO A 429 -11.46 0.03 6.51
C PRO A 429 -12.89 -0.07 5.94
N SER A 430 -13.31 0.95 5.20
CA SER A 430 -14.67 1.08 4.65
C SER A 430 -15.01 0.02 3.61
N PHE A 431 -14.02 -0.74 3.10
CA PHE A 431 -14.28 -1.93 2.28
C PHE A 431 -15.08 -2.99 3.04
N LEU A 432 -14.95 -3.06 4.37
CA LEU A 432 -15.74 -3.96 5.21
C LEU A 432 -17.22 -3.58 5.24
N LEU A 433 -17.58 -2.36 4.83
CA LEU A 433 -18.96 -1.91 4.71
C LEU A 433 -19.58 -2.31 3.37
N VAL A 434 -18.82 -2.81 2.39
CA VAL A 434 -19.34 -3.18 1.06
C VAL A 434 -20.37 -4.32 1.14
N PRO A 435 -20.14 -5.43 1.87
CA PRO A 435 -21.16 -6.46 2.04
C PRO A 435 -22.44 -5.93 2.68
N LEU A 436 -22.31 -5.10 3.72
CA LEU A 436 -23.44 -4.44 4.37
C LEU A 436 -24.19 -3.52 3.41
N ARG A 437 -23.47 -2.73 2.59
CA ARG A 437 -24.02 -1.83 1.58
C ARG A 437 -24.85 -2.57 0.53
N VAL A 438 -24.28 -3.66 -0.01
CA VAL A 438 -24.94 -4.50 -1.02
C VAL A 438 -26.15 -5.21 -0.43
N PHE A 439 -26.01 -5.79 0.76
CA PHE A 439 -27.11 -6.47 1.45
C PHE A 439 -28.25 -5.51 1.78
N PHE A 440 -27.92 -4.34 2.35
CA PHE A 440 -28.92 -3.32 2.68
C PHE A 440 -29.63 -2.77 1.43
N GLY A 441 -28.89 -2.58 0.32
CA GLY A 441 -29.49 -2.21 -0.95
C GLY A 441 -30.40 -3.30 -1.53
N ALA A 442 -29.99 -4.57 -1.44
CA ALA A 442 -30.82 -5.71 -1.86
C ALA A 442 -32.11 -5.81 -1.03
N PHE A 443 -32.04 -5.52 0.28
CA PHE A 443 -33.21 -5.50 1.14
C PHE A 443 -34.21 -4.41 0.73
N TRP A 444 -33.76 -3.21 0.39
CA TRP A 444 -34.64 -2.16 -0.13
C TRP A 444 -35.29 -2.53 -1.47
N ILE A 445 -34.56 -3.18 -2.38
CA ILE A 445 -35.15 -3.70 -3.63
C ILE A 445 -36.22 -4.76 -3.31
N TYR A 446 -35.92 -5.67 -2.38
CA TYR A 446 -36.86 -6.70 -1.95
C TYR A 446 -38.16 -6.08 -1.41
N GLU A 447 -38.07 -5.11 -0.50
CA GLU A 447 -39.22 -4.38 0.04
C GLU A 447 -40.06 -3.69 -1.04
N GLY A 448 -39.40 -3.04 -2.00
CA GLY A 448 -40.08 -2.40 -3.13
C GLY A 448 -40.80 -3.41 -4.03
N ILE A 449 -40.16 -4.55 -4.33
CA ILE A 449 -40.77 -5.63 -5.13
C ILE A 449 -41.95 -6.25 -4.38
N GLN A 450 -41.85 -6.49 -3.08
CA GLN A 450 -42.94 -7.02 -2.27
C GLN A 450 -44.18 -6.12 -2.35
N LYS A 451 -44.00 -4.80 -2.22
CA LYS A 451 -45.10 -3.83 -2.38
C LYS A 451 -45.70 -3.87 -3.79
N ILE A 452 -44.90 -4.07 -4.83
CA ILE A 452 -45.41 -4.26 -6.20
C ILE A 452 -46.26 -5.54 -6.28
N THR A 453 -45.78 -6.66 -5.73
CA THR A 453 -46.51 -7.94 -5.75
C THR A 453 -47.80 -7.89 -4.93
N GLU A 454 -47.81 -7.10 -3.85
CA GLU A 454 -49.00 -6.81 -3.07
C GLU A 454 -49.96 -5.85 -3.77
N GLY A 455 -49.64 -5.33 -4.96
CA GLY A 455 -50.54 -4.46 -5.73
C GLY A 455 -50.58 -3.00 -5.29
N TRP A 456 -49.52 -2.49 -4.63
CA TRP A 456 -49.42 -1.08 -4.24
C TRP A 456 -49.38 -0.11 -5.43
N LEU A 457 -49.10 -0.58 -6.64
CA LEU A 457 -49.10 0.26 -7.85
C LEU A 457 -50.41 0.23 -8.62
N SER A 458 -51.34 -0.66 -8.26
CA SER A 458 -52.60 -0.89 -8.97
C SER A 458 -53.84 -0.50 -8.16
N GLY A 459 -53.70 -0.28 -6.84
CA GLY A 459 -54.82 0.10 -5.97
C GLY A 459 -54.39 0.94 -4.77
N VAL A 460 -55.35 1.67 -4.20
CA VAL A 460 -55.14 2.48 -3.00
C VAL A 460 -55.05 1.55 -1.78
N LYS A 461 -53.90 1.56 -1.09
CA LYS A 461 -53.62 0.71 0.06
C LYS A 461 -53.00 1.45 1.25
N LEU A 462 -52.51 2.67 1.05
CA LEU A 462 -51.72 3.41 2.03
C LEU A 462 -52.51 3.73 3.31
N ALA A 463 -53.77 4.18 3.18
CA ALA A 463 -54.61 4.48 4.33
C ALA A 463 -54.96 3.22 5.14
N ASP A 464 -55.31 2.12 4.48
CA ASP A 464 -55.62 0.84 5.12
C ASP A 464 -54.38 0.24 5.82
N TYR A 465 -53.20 0.43 5.22
CA TYR A 465 -51.92 0.02 5.79
C TYR A 465 -51.58 0.81 7.06
N PHE A 466 -51.71 2.14 7.04
CA PHE A 466 -51.48 2.96 8.24
C PHE A 466 -52.52 2.72 9.34
N LYS A 467 -53.78 2.53 8.96
CA LYS A 467 -54.86 2.23 9.89
C LYS A 467 -54.63 0.89 10.57
N SER A 468 -54.41 -0.18 9.81
CA SER A 468 -54.15 -1.51 10.37
C SER A 468 -52.95 -1.53 11.31
N ALA A 469 -51.85 -0.86 10.97
CA ALA A 469 -50.70 -0.73 11.85
C ALA A 469 -51.03 0.05 13.13
N SER A 470 -51.76 1.17 13.03
CA SER A 470 -52.14 1.98 14.19
C SER A 470 -53.13 1.28 15.11
N ASP A 471 -54.04 0.49 14.55
CA ASP A 471 -55.05 -0.27 15.30
C ASP A 471 -54.39 -1.32 16.20
N VAL A 472 -53.29 -1.97 15.76
CA VAL A 472 -52.53 -2.91 16.59
C VAL A 472 -51.95 -2.24 17.84
N PHE A 473 -51.30 -1.07 17.69
CA PHE A 473 -50.78 -0.32 18.83
C PHE A 473 -51.89 0.25 19.71
N THR A 474 -53.01 0.67 19.12
CA THR A 474 -54.15 1.23 19.86
C THR A 474 -54.86 0.16 20.67
N ALA A 475 -55.10 -1.02 20.09
CA ALA A 475 -55.70 -2.16 20.76
C ALA A 475 -54.83 -2.67 21.92
N ALA A 476 -53.50 -2.74 21.74
CA ALA A 476 -52.57 -3.08 22.81
C ALA A 476 -52.61 -2.07 23.97
N VAL A 477 -52.63 -0.78 23.66
CA VAL A 477 -52.71 0.28 24.69
C VAL A 477 -54.05 0.23 25.44
N GLN A 478 -55.15 -0.02 24.74
CA GLN A 478 -56.49 -0.14 25.35
C GLN A 478 -56.62 -1.39 26.22
N SER A 479 -56.06 -2.53 25.80
CA SER A 479 -56.06 -3.78 26.57
C SER A 479 -55.17 -3.73 27.82
N GLY A 480 -54.09 -2.94 27.79
CA GLY A 480 -53.22 -2.68 28.95
C GLY A 480 -53.82 -1.76 30.02
N THR A 481 -54.92 -1.05 29.72
CA THR A 481 -55.59 -0.11 30.65
C THR A 481 -56.82 -0.69 31.36
N ALA A 482 -57.14 -1.98 31.21
CA ALA A 482 -58.24 -2.60 31.94
C ALA A 482 -57.90 -4.02 32.37
N GLY A 483 -57.73 -4.22 33.68
CA GLY A 483 -58.19 -5.48 34.27
C GLY A 483 -59.71 -5.55 34.05
N ALA A 484 -60.17 -6.65 33.46
CA ALA A 484 -61.54 -6.96 33.03
C ALA A 484 -61.96 -6.46 31.63
N ALA A 485 -61.86 -7.34 30.64
CA ALA A 485 -63.01 -8.10 30.15
C ALA A 485 -62.56 -9.07 29.04
N ALA A 486 -62.61 -10.37 29.35
CA ALA A 486 -62.86 -11.39 28.35
C ALA A 486 -64.28 -11.19 27.79
N ASP A 487 -64.51 -11.67 26.56
CA ASP A 487 -65.77 -11.62 25.79
C ASP A 487 -66.09 -10.34 25.00
N ALA A 488 -65.34 -10.12 23.92
CA ALA A 488 -65.88 -9.58 22.66
C ALA A 488 -64.84 -9.64 21.49
N VAL A 489 -64.23 -10.79 21.23
CA VAL A 489 -63.45 -10.99 19.97
C VAL A 489 -63.72 -12.39 19.42
N SER A 490 -64.98 -12.65 19.08
CA SER A 490 -65.39 -13.83 18.30
C SER A 490 -66.30 -13.41 17.14
N SER A 491 -65.83 -12.53 16.26
CA SER A 491 -66.33 -12.44 14.87
C SER A 491 -65.64 -11.32 14.09
N ALA A 492 -64.45 -11.58 13.58
CA ALA A 492 -64.04 -11.16 12.23
C ALA A 492 -62.65 -11.72 11.90
N THR A 493 -62.59 -12.39 10.75
CA THR A 493 -61.40 -12.78 9.96
C THR A 493 -60.45 -13.82 10.55
N THR A 494 -60.66 -15.04 10.05
CA THR A 494 -59.69 -16.12 9.84
C THR A 494 -58.44 -15.64 9.10
N ALA A 495 -57.27 -15.78 9.73
CA ALA A 495 -56.05 -16.44 9.22
C ALA A 495 -54.84 -15.92 10.01
N ASP A 496 -54.21 -16.86 10.73
CA ASP A 496 -53.13 -16.73 11.71
C ASP A 496 -53.42 -16.01 13.03
N GLY A 497 -53.20 -16.75 14.11
CA GLY A 497 -53.56 -16.39 15.48
C GLY A 497 -52.93 -15.08 15.93
N GLY A 498 -53.79 -14.08 16.17
CA GLY A 498 -53.42 -12.87 16.88
C GLY A 498 -53.00 -13.21 18.31
N ALA A 499 -51.70 -13.32 18.54
CA ALA A 499 -51.16 -13.19 19.89
C ALA A 499 -51.61 -11.82 20.43
N ALA A 500 -52.29 -11.80 21.57
CA ALA A 500 -52.71 -10.56 22.21
C ALA A 500 -51.47 -9.68 22.43
N ALA A 501 -51.37 -8.57 21.71
CA ALA A 501 -50.24 -7.67 21.83
C ALA A 501 -50.30 -6.98 23.21
N SER A 502 -49.23 -7.10 24.00
CA SER A 502 -49.14 -6.51 25.34
C SER A 502 -48.24 -5.28 25.33
N VAL A 503 -48.59 -4.26 26.12
CA VAL A 503 -47.78 -3.04 26.23
C VAL A 503 -46.58 -3.30 27.13
N ILE A 504 -45.38 -3.09 26.59
CA ILE A 504 -44.14 -3.08 27.36
C ILE A 504 -43.88 -1.69 27.94
N LEU A 505 -44.08 -0.65 27.11
CA LEU A 505 -43.81 0.74 27.49
C LEU A 505 -44.76 1.68 26.77
N ASN A 506 -45.29 2.67 27.48
CA ASN A 506 -46.11 3.74 26.91
C ASN A 506 -45.73 5.04 27.62
N TRP A 507 -44.73 5.73 27.09
CA TRP A 507 -44.21 6.96 27.67
C TRP A 507 -44.70 8.16 26.87
N ASN A 508 -45.47 9.03 27.53
CA ASN A 508 -45.87 10.32 26.99
C ASN A 508 -45.00 11.43 27.59
N ILE A 509 -44.21 12.09 26.76
CA ILE A 509 -43.34 13.21 27.13
C ILE A 509 -44.04 14.50 26.73
N LEU A 510 -44.56 15.22 27.73
CA LEU A 510 -45.15 16.57 27.61
C LEU A 510 -46.35 16.67 26.64
N GLY A 511 -46.99 15.56 26.26
CA GLY A 511 -48.09 15.55 25.30
C GLY A 511 -47.67 15.76 23.84
N ILE A 512 -46.36 15.84 23.57
CA ILE A 512 -45.80 16.15 22.25
C ILE A 512 -45.18 14.89 21.62
N PHE A 513 -44.49 14.08 22.42
CA PHE A 513 -43.84 12.84 21.99
C PHE A 513 -44.39 11.66 22.78
N LYS A 514 -44.97 10.67 22.10
CA LYS A 514 -45.45 9.44 22.74
C LYS A 514 -44.71 8.23 22.16
N ILE A 515 -43.95 7.54 22.99
CA ILE A 515 -43.21 6.33 22.63
C ILE A 515 -44.00 5.12 23.14
N ILE A 516 -44.41 4.26 22.23
CA ILE A 516 -45.18 3.05 22.53
C ILE A 516 -44.35 1.85 22.11
N MET A 517 -44.10 0.92 23.03
CA MET A 517 -43.50 -0.37 22.77
C MET A 517 -44.48 -1.47 23.13
N ILE A 518 -44.70 -2.40 22.20
CA ILE A 518 -45.60 -3.53 22.37
C ILE A 518 -44.85 -4.84 22.10
N GLN A 519 -45.25 -5.90 22.80
CA GLN A 519 -44.88 -7.28 22.47
C GLN A 519 -46.00 -7.87 21.63
N ALA A 520 -45.75 -8.12 20.34
CA ALA A 520 -46.61 -8.92 19.47
C ALA A 520 -45.88 -10.23 19.13
N SER A 521 -45.79 -10.62 17.85
CA SER A 521 -44.91 -11.69 17.37
C SER A 521 -43.42 -11.38 17.58
N ASP A 522 -43.06 -10.10 17.57
CA ASP A 522 -41.77 -9.52 17.96
C ASP A 522 -42.04 -8.20 18.71
N VAL A 523 -41.02 -7.63 19.35
CA VAL A 523 -41.11 -6.30 19.98
C VAL A 523 -41.25 -5.25 18.87
N ALA A 524 -42.26 -4.40 18.97
CA ALA A 524 -42.48 -3.30 18.04
C ALA A 524 -42.50 -1.96 18.77
N VAL A 525 -41.89 -0.94 18.17
CA VAL A 525 -41.77 0.41 18.72
C VAL A 525 -42.42 1.40 17.76
N LYS A 526 -43.20 2.34 18.30
CA LYS A 526 -43.81 3.44 17.55
C LYS A 526 -43.57 4.76 18.28
N VAL A 527 -43.21 5.79 17.53
CA VAL A 527 -43.01 7.15 18.06
C VAL A 527 -44.09 8.07 17.48
N GLN A 528 -45.12 8.35 18.27
CA GLN A 528 -46.20 9.25 17.86
C GLN A 528 -45.82 10.71 18.14
N LEU A 529 -46.02 11.53 17.11
CA LEU A 529 -45.80 12.97 17.09
C LEU A 529 -47.05 13.61 16.51
N GLY A 530 -47.72 14.49 17.26
CA GLY A 530 -48.98 15.10 16.80
C GLY A 530 -48.87 15.85 15.46
N LEU A 531 -47.69 16.42 15.17
CA LEU A 531 -47.39 17.04 13.88
C LEU A 531 -47.38 16.02 12.71
N MET A 532 -46.89 14.80 12.97
CA MET A 532 -46.85 13.74 11.97
C MET A 532 -48.24 13.17 11.70
N ASP A 533 -49.08 13.06 12.73
CA ASP A 533 -50.48 12.62 12.57
C ASP A 533 -51.29 13.63 11.74
N TRP A 534 -51.07 14.93 11.98
CA TRP A 534 -51.62 16.00 11.13
C TRP A 534 -51.10 15.91 9.69
N PHE A 535 -49.79 15.71 9.49
CA PHE A 535 -49.20 15.58 8.17
C PHE A 535 -49.76 14.37 7.40
N ASN A 536 -49.88 13.22 8.09
CA ASN A 536 -50.42 11.98 7.52
C ASN A 536 -51.87 12.16 7.05
N SER A 537 -52.73 12.71 7.92
CA SER A 537 -54.15 12.94 7.60
C SER A 537 -54.38 14.03 6.55
N THR A 538 -53.53 15.07 6.53
CA THR A 538 -53.70 16.23 5.63
C THR A 538 -53.11 16.00 4.24
N PHE A 539 -51.94 15.36 4.15
CA PHE A 539 -51.18 15.24 2.90
C PHE A 539 -51.11 13.81 2.37
N LEU A 540 -50.96 12.81 3.22
CA LEU A 540 -50.73 11.42 2.76
C LEU A 540 -52.04 10.69 2.43
N THR A 541 -53.07 10.80 3.28
CA THR A 541 -54.30 9.98 3.16
C THR A 541 -55.55 10.75 2.69
N ASN A 542 -55.43 12.06 2.45
CA ASN A 542 -56.55 12.97 2.18
C ASN A 542 -57.38 12.62 0.93
N THR A 543 -56.74 12.24 -0.18
CA THR A 543 -57.45 11.81 -1.41
C THR A 543 -56.83 10.54 -1.98
N ALA A 544 -57.61 9.76 -2.74
CA ALA A 544 -57.11 8.58 -3.45
C ALA A 544 -55.93 8.92 -4.39
N GLY A 545 -55.95 10.11 -5.01
CA GLY A 545 -54.85 10.61 -5.84
C GLY A 545 -53.57 10.87 -5.06
N HIS A 546 -53.66 11.49 -3.88
CA HIS A 546 -52.51 11.68 -2.99
C HIS A 546 -51.94 10.34 -2.50
N GLN A 547 -52.81 9.41 -2.10
CA GLN A 547 -52.39 8.08 -1.65
C GLN A 547 -51.64 7.32 -2.74
N MET A 548 -52.16 7.30 -3.97
CA MET A 548 -51.46 6.68 -5.10
C MET A 548 -50.12 7.35 -5.40
N PHE A 549 -50.06 8.68 -5.40
CA PHE A 549 -48.81 9.42 -5.61
C PHE A 549 -47.73 9.03 -4.59
N PHE A 550 -48.04 9.04 -3.30
CA PHE A 550 -47.08 8.67 -2.27
C PHE A 550 -46.70 7.19 -2.31
N GLN A 551 -47.63 6.28 -2.66
CA GLN A 551 -47.32 4.87 -2.90
C GLN A 551 -46.30 4.71 -4.04
N TYR A 552 -46.49 5.39 -5.17
CA TYR A 552 -45.52 5.39 -6.27
C TYR A 552 -44.17 5.92 -5.80
N VAL A 553 -44.15 7.05 -5.09
CA VAL A 553 -42.91 7.65 -4.58
C VAL A 553 -42.17 6.68 -3.66
N VAL A 554 -42.85 6.03 -2.71
CA VAL A 554 -42.21 5.08 -1.78
C VAL A 554 -41.64 3.90 -2.54
N VAL A 555 -42.43 3.20 -3.36
CA VAL A 555 -41.99 1.99 -4.08
C VAL A 555 -40.82 2.30 -5.04
N ILE A 556 -40.91 3.39 -5.80
CA ILE A 556 -39.83 3.81 -6.71
C ILE A 556 -38.59 4.19 -5.90
N SER A 557 -38.75 4.91 -4.79
CA SER A 557 -37.63 5.28 -3.93
C SER A 557 -36.91 4.07 -3.37
N GLU A 558 -37.64 3.08 -2.84
CA GLU A 558 -37.07 1.85 -2.27
C GLU A 558 -36.20 1.11 -3.31
N ILE A 559 -36.73 0.92 -4.51
CA ILE A 559 -35.99 0.26 -5.60
C ILE A 559 -34.79 1.10 -6.03
N LEU A 560 -34.96 2.41 -6.20
CA LEU A 560 -33.90 3.31 -6.66
C LEU A 560 -32.76 3.39 -5.64
N ILE A 561 -33.08 3.60 -4.36
CA ILE A 561 -32.10 3.61 -3.25
C ILE A 561 -31.37 2.27 -3.21
N GLY A 562 -32.12 1.17 -3.29
CA GLY A 562 -31.55 -0.16 -3.25
C GLY A 562 -30.53 -0.38 -4.39
N ALA A 563 -30.90 0.00 -5.61
CA ALA A 563 -30.00 -0.06 -6.77
C ALA A 563 -28.76 0.84 -6.58
N LEU A 564 -28.95 2.09 -6.14
CA LEU A 564 -27.88 3.05 -5.87
C LEU A 564 -26.90 2.56 -4.81
N LEU A 565 -27.39 1.96 -3.73
CA LEU A 565 -26.57 1.36 -2.68
C LEU A 565 -25.76 0.15 -3.20
N ILE A 566 -26.37 -0.74 -3.98
CA ILE A 566 -25.67 -1.90 -4.55
C ILE A 566 -24.49 -1.45 -5.41
N VAL A 567 -24.73 -0.57 -6.37
CA VAL A 567 -23.68 -0.06 -7.27
C VAL A 567 -22.73 0.93 -6.57
N GLY A 568 -23.09 1.42 -5.39
CA GLY A 568 -22.32 2.38 -4.60
C GLY A 568 -22.26 3.76 -5.25
N LEU A 569 -23.38 4.23 -5.79
CA LEU A 569 -23.54 5.57 -6.37
C LEU A 569 -24.43 6.42 -5.46
N PHE A 570 -23.99 7.63 -5.12
CA PHE A 570 -24.64 8.54 -4.18
C PHE A 570 -24.95 7.90 -2.82
N THR A 571 -24.06 7.04 -2.34
CA THR A 571 -24.27 6.22 -1.13
C THR A 571 -24.65 7.07 0.09
N PHE A 572 -24.01 8.24 0.27
CA PHE A 572 -24.35 9.16 1.35
C PHE A 572 -25.79 9.66 1.26
N LEU A 573 -26.25 10.06 0.07
CA LEU A 573 -27.61 10.55 -0.14
C LEU A 573 -28.63 9.41 0.00
N SER A 574 -28.34 8.26 -0.60
CA SER A 574 -29.18 7.06 -0.53
C SER A 574 -29.36 6.58 0.91
N SER A 575 -28.27 6.47 1.69
CA SER A 575 -28.34 6.11 3.11
C SER A 575 -29.02 7.17 3.97
N GLY A 576 -28.79 8.46 3.69
CA GLY A 576 -29.50 9.55 4.38
C GLY A 576 -31.01 9.50 4.13
N TYR A 577 -31.42 9.27 2.90
CA TYR A 577 -32.84 9.11 2.55
C TYR A 577 -33.43 7.83 3.16
N SER A 578 -32.68 6.72 3.20
CA SER A 578 -33.11 5.52 3.93
C SER A 578 -33.42 5.79 5.40
N LEU A 579 -32.61 6.64 6.07
CA LEU A 579 -32.89 7.04 7.46
C LEU A 579 -34.18 7.84 7.56
N VAL A 580 -34.44 8.74 6.62
CA VAL A 580 -35.69 9.50 6.57
C VAL A 580 -36.88 8.55 6.42
N LEU A 581 -36.81 7.57 5.52
CA LEU A 581 -37.87 6.56 5.35
C LEU A 581 -38.10 5.72 6.61
N GLN A 582 -37.03 5.27 7.28
CA GLN A 582 -37.15 4.47 8.49
C GLN A 582 -37.72 5.27 9.66
N VAL A 583 -37.28 6.52 9.82
CA VAL A 583 -37.86 7.43 10.82
C VAL A 583 -39.34 7.68 10.50
N MET A 584 -39.70 7.84 9.22
CA MET A 584 -41.10 7.93 8.80
C MET A 584 -41.90 6.67 9.18
N PHE A 585 -41.39 5.46 8.92
CA PHE A 585 -42.05 4.21 9.32
C PHE A 585 -42.17 4.05 10.84
N LEU A 586 -41.11 4.41 11.59
CA LEU A 586 -41.14 4.41 13.05
C LEU A 586 -42.24 5.31 13.61
N MET A 587 -42.51 6.43 12.94
CA MET A 587 -43.54 7.38 13.37
C MET A 587 -44.95 7.03 12.88
N SER A 588 -45.08 6.47 11.68
CA SER A 588 -46.39 6.16 11.08
C SER A 588 -46.92 4.78 11.48
N THR A 589 -46.22 3.71 11.10
CA THR A 589 -46.64 2.31 11.30
C THR A 589 -46.03 1.68 12.55
N GLY A 590 -44.96 2.25 13.08
CA GLY A 590 -44.07 1.58 14.01
C GLY A 590 -43.10 0.64 13.28
N MET A 591 -42.03 0.25 13.97
CA MET A 591 -41.00 -0.65 13.48
C MET A 591 -40.78 -1.82 14.45
N PHE A 592 -40.67 -3.03 13.89
CA PHE A 592 -40.32 -4.23 14.65
C PHE A 592 -38.84 -4.30 14.95
N MET A 593 -38.45 -4.98 16.03
CA MET A 593 -37.06 -5.06 16.48
C MET A 593 -36.16 -5.68 15.41
N ALA A 594 -36.66 -6.66 14.68
CA ALA A 594 -36.02 -7.24 13.49
C ALA A 594 -35.68 -6.24 12.36
N GLN A 595 -36.23 -5.02 12.35
CA GLN A 595 -35.96 -3.98 11.34
C GLN A 595 -34.96 -2.91 11.82
N TRP A 596 -34.59 -2.88 13.10
CA TRP A 596 -33.72 -1.83 13.66
C TRP A 596 -32.29 -1.85 13.11
N TRP A 597 -31.80 -3.01 12.68
CA TRP A 597 -30.49 -3.12 12.04
C TRP A 597 -30.39 -2.21 10.81
N MET A 598 -31.50 -1.91 10.14
CA MET A 598 -31.54 -1.01 8.97
C MET A 598 -31.17 0.43 9.32
N ILE A 599 -31.49 0.90 10.54
CA ILE A 599 -31.12 2.24 11.02
C ILE A 599 -29.61 2.29 11.23
N PHE A 600 -29.07 1.31 11.94
CA PHE A 600 -27.63 1.23 12.18
C PHE A 600 -26.83 1.01 10.89
N ALA A 601 -27.37 0.23 9.94
CA ALA A 601 -26.78 0.05 8.63
C ALA A 601 -26.75 1.36 7.84
N ALA A 602 -27.87 2.09 7.80
CA ALA A 602 -27.93 3.37 7.10
C ALA A 602 -26.97 4.40 7.72
N ILE A 603 -26.88 4.49 9.06
CA ILE A 603 -25.89 5.34 9.76
C ILE A 603 -24.46 4.95 9.39
N ALA A 604 -24.13 3.65 9.44
CA ALA A 604 -22.79 3.17 9.12
C ALA A 604 -22.39 3.50 7.67
N LEU A 605 -23.35 3.42 6.73
CA LEU A 605 -23.11 3.64 5.30
C LEU A 605 -22.97 5.12 4.90
N LEU A 606 -23.38 6.07 5.76
CA LEU A 606 -23.08 7.49 5.58
C LEU A 606 -21.56 7.76 5.50
N ILE A 607 -20.74 6.91 6.14
CA ILE A 607 -19.28 7.12 6.26
C ILE A 607 -18.53 6.50 5.07
N GLY A 608 -18.77 7.05 3.89
CA GLY A 608 -17.90 6.81 2.71
C GLY A 608 -17.91 5.39 2.15
N ALA A 609 -18.92 4.57 2.47
CA ALA A 609 -19.04 3.20 1.98
C ALA A 609 -19.14 3.09 0.44
N GLY A 610 -19.62 4.14 -0.24
CA GLY A 610 -19.61 4.22 -1.71
C GLY A 610 -18.23 4.43 -2.32
N ARG A 611 -17.33 5.08 -1.59
CA ARG A 611 -15.97 5.42 -2.08
C ARG A 611 -15.06 4.20 -2.17
N THR A 612 -15.55 3.04 -1.73
CA THR A 612 -14.81 1.78 -1.75
C THR A 612 -15.59 0.75 -2.54
N ILE A 613 -14.99 0.25 -3.64
CA ILE A 613 -15.64 -0.73 -4.54
C ILE A 613 -17.07 -0.27 -4.89
N GLY A 614 -17.19 0.94 -5.44
CA GLY A 614 -18.45 1.60 -5.76
C GLY A 614 -18.23 2.78 -6.71
N LEU A 615 -19.28 3.21 -7.42
CA LEU A 615 -19.21 4.28 -8.42
C LEU A 615 -18.84 5.65 -7.82
N ASP A 616 -19.16 5.89 -6.55
CA ASP A 616 -18.79 7.12 -5.83
C ASP A 616 -17.27 7.35 -5.82
N TYR A 617 -16.45 6.30 -5.94
CA TYR A 617 -14.99 6.43 -6.05
C TYR A 617 -14.56 7.27 -7.27
N TYR A 618 -15.29 7.17 -8.38
CA TYR A 618 -15.01 7.87 -9.63
C TYR A 618 -15.86 9.13 -9.79
N VAL A 619 -17.14 9.04 -9.44
CA VAL A 619 -18.13 10.11 -9.66
C VAL A 619 -17.93 11.26 -8.67
N MET A 620 -17.73 10.97 -7.38
CA MET A 620 -17.67 12.03 -6.36
C MET A 620 -16.47 12.99 -6.52
N PRO A 621 -15.24 12.54 -6.84
CA PRO A 621 -14.13 13.47 -7.11
C PRO A 621 -14.40 14.36 -8.34
N SER A 622 -15.00 13.81 -9.39
CA SER A 622 -15.37 14.57 -10.58
C SER A 622 -16.42 15.63 -10.25
N LEU A 623 -17.50 15.24 -9.58
CA LEU A 623 -18.54 16.17 -9.12
C LEU A 623 -17.98 17.25 -8.21
N LYS A 624 -17.08 16.90 -7.29
CA LYS A 624 -16.41 17.85 -6.40
C LYS A 624 -15.62 18.89 -7.19
N LYS A 625 -14.86 18.47 -8.22
CA LYS A 625 -14.12 19.39 -9.09
C LYS A 625 -15.05 20.38 -9.80
N HIS A 626 -16.20 19.91 -10.29
CA HIS A 626 -17.20 20.79 -10.92
C HIS A 626 -17.89 21.70 -9.89
N TRP A 627 -18.24 21.18 -8.71
CA TRP A 627 -18.89 21.92 -7.63
C TRP A 627 -18.04 23.09 -7.13
N LYS A 628 -16.72 22.88 -6.96
CA LYS A 628 -15.77 23.95 -6.59
C LYS A 628 -15.78 25.14 -7.56
N ASN A 629 -16.22 24.93 -8.81
CA ASN A 629 -16.31 25.99 -9.82
C ASN A 629 -17.66 26.71 -9.87
N THR A 630 -18.66 26.29 -9.10
CA THR A 630 -19.98 26.94 -9.11
C THR A 630 -19.99 28.25 -8.32
N ARG A 631 -20.85 29.20 -8.72
CA ARG A 631 -21.03 30.49 -8.02
C ARG A 631 -21.50 30.31 -6.57
N ILE A 632 -22.35 29.32 -6.33
CA ILE A 632 -22.91 29.03 -4.99
C ILE A 632 -21.80 28.53 -4.07
N ALA A 633 -21.00 27.56 -4.51
CA ALA A 633 -19.89 27.07 -3.70
C ALA A 633 -18.86 28.17 -3.41
N ARG A 634 -18.58 29.05 -4.40
CA ARG A 634 -17.74 30.27 -4.24
C ARG A 634 -18.26 31.25 -3.21
N LYS A 635 -19.57 31.53 -3.25
CA LYS A 635 -20.18 32.53 -2.38
C LYS A 635 -20.39 32.02 -0.96
N LEU A 636 -20.73 30.75 -0.80
CA LEU A 636 -21.08 30.14 0.50
C LEU A 636 -19.92 29.35 1.11
N TYR A 637 -18.75 29.33 0.47
CA TYR A 637 -17.57 28.57 0.91
C TYR A 637 -17.86 27.07 1.13
N ILE A 638 -18.81 26.51 0.38
CA ILE A 638 -19.17 25.08 0.45
C ILE A 638 -18.19 24.29 -0.42
N TYR A 639 -16.91 24.38 -0.11
CA TYR A 639 -15.87 23.56 -0.71
C TYR A 639 -15.38 22.61 0.35
N ASN A 640 -15.93 21.39 0.40
CA ASN A 640 -15.31 20.37 1.24
C ASN A 640 -13.90 20.07 0.72
N ASP A 641 -12.96 19.77 1.60
CA ASP A 641 -11.64 19.20 1.26
C ASP A 641 -11.59 17.67 1.33
#